data_AF-A0A1B2YZU1-F1
#
_entry.id   AF-A0A1B2YZU1-F1
#
_cell.length_a   1.000
_cell.length_b   1.000
_cell.length_c   1.000
_cell.angle_alpha   90.00
_cell.angle_beta   90.00
_cell.angle_gamma   90.00
#
_symmetry.space_group_name_H-M   'P 1'
#
loop_
_entity.id
_entity.type
_entity.pdbx_description
1 polymer ?
#
loop_
_entity_poly.entity_id
_entity_poly.type
_entity_poly.pdbx_seq_one_letter_code
_entity_poly.pdbx_strand_id
1 'polypeptide(L)'
;MKKLTVLFFLLITAIVYGQQVPPQGINFQAVLFDEYGTPVPSLNENSTLNNQSAEATFTFYNFSSGLYYYSETHSISTDEFGRFQVVLGRGTPLGSNTFQNIIWSDGNIFLDFEVALNGQSKRLVSSQELLSVPYALLAEKAMVAQTAVDVDDADADPTNEIQVLSASNDTIFLSSGGYVVLSPDQINDADADPSNEIQSLNVSGDSLTLSSGNTVQLPVINDADADPTNEIQTITRNGVSITLSGNGGSISVFDGDYNNLTNTPTIPTTTSDLTNNSGFLTIEVDGSTTNELQSLSVTGDSLTLSNGNTIELPVINDADADPNNEIQDLQDVLSESNDASNKAVFNIKRQSIGQLALDTSAVLDVASTTQGFLPPRMTEAQRDAIHLPAAGLILWCTDCGSNGELQVFNGTAYTNMAGGAESVSTPFTNITQLGADIDGEAAADYSGWSVSLSSDGSTLAIGAIGNDGNGSNSGHVRVFEYDNGTWTQLGADIDGEALGDESGRSVSLSSDGSILAIGANRNDENGSNSGHVRVFEYYSTSWTQIGSDIDGEAAGDYSGSSVSLSSDGFTLAIGALYNDGNGNYAGHVRVYRYLYAAWTRLGRDIDGEALGDESGYSVSLSSDGTIIAIGAKNNSESGSDAGHVRVYR
;
A
#
# COMPACT_ATOMS: atom_id res chain seq x y z
N MET A 1 3.50 29.38 -53.34
CA MET A 1 2.66 28.17 -53.20
C MET A 1 3.44 26.88 -52.97
N LYS A 2 4.60 26.61 -53.60
CA LYS A 2 5.37 25.35 -53.39
C LYS A 2 6.11 25.20 -52.05
N LYS A 3 6.42 26.28 -51.33
CA LYS A 3 7.13 26.22 -50.02
C LYS A 3 6.20 25.98 -48.83
N LEU A 4 4.92 26.35 -48.95
CA LEU A 4 3.93 26.18 -47.88
C LEU A 4 3.40 24.74 -47.81
N THR A 5 3.28 24.08 -48.97
CA THR A 5 2.89 22.66 -49.05
C THR A 5 3.93 21.72 -48.43
N VAL A 6 5.22 22.04 -48.53
CA VAL A 6 6.29 21.22 -47.92
C VAL A 6 6.32 21.38 -46.41
N LEU A 7 6.05 22.58 -45.88
CA LEU A 7 6.00 22.83 -44.44
C LEU A 7 4.75 22.20 -43.80
N PHE A 8 3.63 22.19 -44.52
CA PHE A 8 2.40 21.51 -44.09
C PHE A 8 2.55 19.98 -44.11
N PHE A 9 3.26 19.42 -45.11
CA PHE A 9 3.58 17.99 -45.13
C PHE A 9 4.55 17.59 -44.02
N LEU A 10 5.53 18.45 -43.69
CA LEU A 10 6.47 18.23 -42.58
C LEU A 10 5.78 18.32 -41.20
N LEU A 11 4.79 19.22 -41.03
CA LEU A 11 4.03 19.32 -39.79
C LEU A 11 3.08 18.11 -39.60
N ILE A 12 2.46 17.61 -40.68
CA ILE A 12 1.60 16.42 -40.61
C ILE A 12 2.43 15.17 -40.32
N THR A 13 3.66 15.05 -40.87
CA THR A 13 4.55 13.96 -40.49
C THR A 13 5.07 14.08 -39.05
N ALA A 14 5.20 15.29 -38.49
CA ALA A 14 5.63 15.46 -37.10
C ALA A 14 4.52 15.15 -36.08
N ILE A 15 3.24 15.32 -36.44
CA ILE A 15 2.09 15.01 -35.57
C ILE A 15 1.81 13.49 -35.52
N VAL A 16 2.23 12.72 -36.53
CA VAL A 16 2.10 11.24 -36.54
C VAL A 16 3.19 10.53 -35.70
N TYR A 17 4.28 11.22 -35.33
CA TYR A 17 5.32 10.66 -34.43
C TYR A 17 5.13 11.01 -32.94
N GLY A 18 3.98 11.61 -32.57
CA GLY A 18 3.62 11.96 -31.20
C GLY A 18 2.61 11.04 -30.53
N GLN A 19 2.28 9.88 -31.10
CA GLN A 19 1.51 8.88 -30.39
C GLN A 19 2.44 8.15 -29.41
N GLN A 20 2.18 8.30 -28.11
CA GLN A 20 2.72 7.40 -27.10
C GLN A 20 2.33 5.98 -27.51
N VAL A 21 3.28 5.25 -28.09
CA VAL A 21 3.15 3.80 -28.29
C VAL A 21 2.92 3.22 -26.89
N PRO A 22 1.79 2.53 -26.63
CA PRO A 22 1.56 1.89 -25.34
C PRO A 22 2.77 0.98 -25.04
N PRO A 23 3.24 0.90 -23.79
CA PRO A 23 4.45 0.17 -23.48
C PRO A 23 4.31 -1.28 -23.98
N GLN A 24 5.12 -1.65 -24.98
CA GLN A 24 5.09 -2.97 -25.63
C GLN A 24 5.76 -4.07 -24.77
N GLY A 25 5.66 -3.97 -23.45
CA GLY A 25 6.30 -4.89 -22.54
C GLY A 25 5.86 -4.73 -21.08
N ILE A 26 6.16 -5.74 -20.27
CA ILE A 26 5.79 -5.83 -18.85
C ILE A 26 7.03 -5.61 -18.00
N ASN A 27 7.01 -4.64 -17.08
CA ASN A 27 8.10 -4.50 -16.11
C ASN A 27 8.12 -5.72 -15.19
N PHE A 28 9.28 -6.36 -15.08
CA PHE A 28 9.49 -7.50 -14.20
C PHE A 28 10.70 -7.22 -13.32
N GLN A 29 10.54 -7.49 -12.02
CA GLN A 29 11.59 -7.35 -11.03
C GLN A 29 11.61 -8.60 -10.17
N ALA A 30 12.80 -9.13 -9.91
CA ALA A 30 12.99 -10.27 -9.03
C ALA A 30 14.35 -10.21 -8.35
N VAL A 31 14.52 -11.03 -7.31
CA VAL A 31 15.81 -11.31 -6.70
C VAL A 31 16.33 -12.61 -7.28
N LEU A 32 17.55 -12.60 -7.78
CA LEU A 32 18.22 -13.78 -8.31
C LEU A 32 18.82 -14.57 -7.15
N PHE A 33 18.42 -15.83 -7.01
CA PHE A 33 18.98 -16.77 -6.06
C PHE A 33 19.84 -17.82 -6.78
N ASP A 34 20.92 -18.26 -6.13
CA ASP A 34 21.76 -19.36 -6.61
C ASP A 34 21.09 -20.74 -6.42
N GLU A 35 21.87 -21.81 -6.61
CA GLU A 35 21.41 -23.18 -6.40
C GLU A 35 21.14 -23.55 -4.93
N TYR A 36 21.56 -22.69 -3.99
CA TYR A 36 21.45 -22.89 -2.56
C TYR A 36 20.43 -21.93 -1.91
N GLY A 37 19.69 -21.15 -2.70
CA GLY A 37 18.71 -20.19 -2.19
C GLY A 37 19.34 -18.93 -1.59
N THR A 38 20.61 -18.66 -1.89
CA THR A 38 21.29 -17.42 -1.47
C THR A 38 21.16 -16.37 -2.58
N PRO A 39 20.83 -15.10 -2.27
CA PRO A 39 20.83 -14.05 -3.28
C PRO A 39 22.20 -13.96 -3.97
N VAL A 40 22.22 -13.66 -5.26
CA VAL A 40 23.45 -13.47 -6.05
C VAL A 40 23.69 -11.97 -6.21
N PRO A 41 24.37 -11.30 -5.25
CA PRO A 41 24.56 -9.85 -5.29
C PRO A 41 25.63 -9.42 -6.30
N SER A 42 25.50 -8.19 -6.78
CA SER A 42 26.50 -7.46 -7.57
C SER A 42 26.98 -8.20 -8.82
N LEU A 43 26.10 -8.97 -9.46
CA LEU A 43 26.39 -9.61 -10.73
C LEU A 43 26.54 -8.53 -11.80
N ASN A 44 27.72 -8.48 -12.42
CA ASN A 44 28.11 -7.51 -13.46
C ASN A 44 28.21 -6.03 -13.00
N GLU A 45 28.27 -5.71 -11.70
CA GLU A 45 28.28 -4.31 -11.23
C GLU A 45 29.65 -3.62 -11.12
N ASN A 46 30.79 -4.31 -11.20
CA ASN A 46 32.09 -3.66 -11.43
C ASN A 46 33.20 -4.66 -11.77
N SER A 47 34.11 -4.21 -12.62
CA SER A 47 35.13 -4.95 -13.38
C SER A 47 35.99 -6.01 -12.66
N THR A 48 36.33 -7.07 -13.42
CA THR A 48 37.54 -7.93 -13.39
C THR A 48 37.68 -9.13 -12.44
N LEU A 49 36.72 -9.51 -11.59
CA LEU A 49 36.88 -10.72 -10.75
C LEU A 49 35.71 -11.71 -10.68
N ASN A 50 34.54 -11.41 -11.24
CA ASN A 50 33.42 -12.36 -11.25
C ASN A 50 33.08 -12.72 -12.69
N ASN A 51 33.66 -13.82 -13.20
CA ASN A 51 33.37 -14.37 -14.54
C ASN A 51 32.02 -15.11 -14.56
N GLN A 52 31.01 -14.52 -13.93
CA GLN A 52 29.70 -15.11 -13.80
C GLN A 52 28.70 -14.41 -14.72
N SER A 53 27.99 -15.19 -15.53
CA SER A 53 26.94 -14.69 -16.43
C SER A 53 25.61 -15.30 -16.02
N ALA A 54 24.54 -14.50 -15.99
CA ALA A 54 23.19 -15.00 -15.80
C ALA A 54 22.36 -14.69 -17.04
N GLU A 55 21.72 -15.71 -17.59
CA GLU A 55 20.70 -15.57 -18.62
C GLU A 55 19.35 -15.97 -18.03
N ALA A 56 18.40 -15.04 -18.06
CA ALA A 56 17.00 -15.31 -17.74
C ALA A 56 16.25 -15.67 -19.02
N THR A 57 15.39 -16.69 -18.97
CA THR A 57 14.44 -17.04 -20.03
C THR A 57 13.03 -16.87 -19.50
N PHE A 58 12.17 -16.24 -20.28
CA PHE A 58 10.77 -16.01 -19.95
C PHE A 58 9.89 -16.64 -21.03
N THR A 59 8.97 -17.51 -20.65
CA THR A 59 8.10 -18.25 -21.59
C THR A 59 6.64 -18.05 -21.24
N PHE A 60 5.84 -17.63 -22.22
CA PHE A 60 4.40 -17.41 -22.12
C PHE A 60 3.65 -18.52 -22.84
N TYR A 61 2.69 -19.15 -22.15
CA TYR A 61 1.85 -20.21 -22.69
C TYR A 61 0.48 -20.23 -21.98
N ASN A 62 -0.50 -20.89 -22.59
CA ASN A 62 -1.77 -21.19 -21.93
C ASN A 62 -1.65 -22.52 -21.18
N PHE A 63 -1.90 -22.50 -19.88
CA PHE A 63 -1.75 -23.68 -19.04
C PHE A 63 -2.80 -24.76 -19.31
N SER A 64 -4.02 -24.34 -19.66
CA SER A 64 -5.15 -25.27 -19.86
C SER A 64 -5.08 -26.00 -21.19
N SER A 65 -4.58 -25.35 -22.25
CA SER A 65 -4.46 -25.91 -23.60
C SER A 65 -3.04 -26.38 -23.94
N GLY A 66 -2.03 -26.01 -23.14
CA GLY A 66 -0.62 -26.23 -23.44
C GLY A 66 -0.11 -25.41 -24.63
N LEU A 67 -0.88 -24.45 -25.12
CA LEU A 67 -0.52 -23.65 -26.29
C LEU A 67 0.62 -22.68 -25.97
N TYR A 68 1.76 -22.84 -26.64
CA TYR A 68 2.90 -21.92 -26.55
C TYR A 68 2.63 -20.61 -27.31
N TYR A 69 2.86 -19.48 -26.64
CA TYR A 69 2.74 -18.16 -27.27
C TYR A 69 4.09 -17.56 -27.64
N TYR A 70 4.99 -17.41 -26.68
CA TYR A 70 6.20 -16.60 -26.86
C TYR A 70 7.27 -16.94 -25.84
N SER A 71 8.56 -16.79 -26.20
CA SER A 71 9.67 -16.93 -25.26
C SER A 71 10.81 -15.99 -25.65
N GLU A 72 11.50 -15.44 -24.65
CA GLU A 72 12.63 -14.53 -24.81
C GLU A 72 13.70 -14.72 -23.75
N THR A 73 14.92 -14.26 -24.04
CA THR A 73 16.03 -14.23 -23.08
C THR A 73 16.52 -12.83 -22.77
N HIS A 74 17.03 -12.66 -21.55
CA HIS A 74 17.69 -11.45 -21.06
C HIS A 74 19.01 -11.81 -20.39
N SER A 75 20.04 -11.02 -20.63
CA SER A 75 21.24 -11.04 -19.79
C SER A 75 20.97 -10.23 -18.52
N ILE A 76 21.27 -10.80 -17.36
CA ILE A 76 20.91 -10.23 -16.06
C ILE A 76 22.13 -9.63 -15.35
N SER A 77 21.94 -8.44 -14.78
CA SER A 77 22.83 -7.83 -13.79
C SER A 77 22.04 -7.59 -12.50
N THR A 78 22.65 -7.82 -11.35
CA THR A 78 21.99 -7.69 -10.04
C THR A 78 22.65 -6.63 -9.18
N ASP A 79 21.86 -5.96 -8.35
CA ASP A 79 22.35 -5.02 -7.35
C ASP A 79 22.99 -5.72 -6.14
N GLU A 80 23.47 -4.93 -5.16
CA GLU A 80 24.09 -5.42 -3.92
C GLU A 80 23.20 -6.38 -3.09
N PHE A 81 21.90 -6.47 -3.39
CA PHE A 81 20.95 -7.37 -2.75
C PHE A 81 20.48 -8.51 -3.67
N GLY A 82 21.08 -8.65 -4.85
CA GLY A 82 20.73 -9.69 -5.82
C GLY A 82 19.50 -9.38 -6.67
N ARG A 83 18.98 -8.16 -6.61
CA ARG A 83 17.78 -7.77 -7.35
C ARG A 83 18.12 -7.32 -8.77
N PHE A 84 17.30 -7.72 -9.73
CA PHE A 84 17.39 -7.29 -11.12
C PHE A 84 16.04 -6.82 -11.64
N GLN A 85 16.07 -6.02 -12.70
CA GLN A 85 14.89 -5.51 -13.38
C GLN A 85 15.03 -5.69 -14.89
N VAL A 86 14.00 -6.22 -15.53
CA VAL A 86 13.90 -6.38 -16.99
C VAL A 86 12.52 -5.95 -17.47
N VAL A 87 12.38 -5.73 -18.78
CA VAL A 87 11.10 -5.45 -19.42
C VAL A 87 10.78 -6.62 -20.35
N LEU A 88 9.77 -7.41 -19.98
CA LEU A 88 9.34 -8.55 -20.77
C LEU A 88 8.77 -8.07 -22.10
N GLY A 89 9.16 -8.69 -23.22
CA GLY A 89 8.86 -8.24 -24.58
C GLY A 89 9.95 -7.37 -25.21
N ARG A 90 11.04 -7.09 -24.49
CA ARG A 90 12.24 -6.42 -25.00
C ARG A 90 13.50 -7.29 -24.96
N GLY A 91 13.35 -8.58 -24.64
CA GLY A 91 14.43 -9.56 -24.67
C GLY A 91 14.75 -10.03 -26.08
N THR A 92 15.64 -11.01 -26.17
CA THR A 92 15.95 -11.70 -27.44
C THR A 92 14.97 -12.86 -27.65
N PRO A 93 14.08 -12.83 -28.66
CA PRO A 93 13.14 -13.92 -28.90
C PRO A 93 13.84 -15.25 -29.18
N LEU A 94 13.37 -16.35 -28.58
CA LEU A 94 13.90 -17.69 -28.79
C LEU A 94 13.23 -18.47 -29.94
N GLY A 95 12.29 -17.85 -30.65
CA GLY A 95 11.56 -18.46 -31.76
C GLY A 95 11.04 -17.44 -32.77
N SER A 96 10.14 -17.89 -33.66
CA SER A 96 9.52 -17.04 -34.68
C SER A 96 8.41 -16.13 -34.15
N ASN A 97 7.85 -16.47 -32.99
CA ASN A 97 6.81 -15.67 -32.35
C ASN A 97 7.45 -14.45 -31.67
N THR A 98 6.73 -13.34 -31.68
CA THR A 98 7.06 -12.09 -30.98
C THR A 98 6.13 -11.91 -29.79
N PHE A 99 6.47 -10.99 -28.87
CA PHE A 99 5.62 -10.67 -27.71
C PHE A 99 4.18 -10.27 -28.10
N GLN A 100 4.01 -9.72 -29.31
CA GLN A 100 2.72 -9.34 -29.88
C GLN A 100 1.82 -10.54 -30.25
N ASN A 101 2.39 -11.74 -30.37
CA ASN A 101 1.65 -12.96 -30.71
C ASN A 101 0.95 -13.59 -29.50
N ILE A 102 1.17 -13.10 -28.28
CA ILE A 102 0.47 -13.57 -27.09
C ILE A 102 -1.02 -13.20 -27.20
N ILE A 103 -1.89 -14.20 -27.03
CA ILE A 103 -3.34 -14.03 -27.08
C ILE A 103 -3.84 -13.80 -25.66
N TRP A 104 -3.77 -12.55 -25.20
CA TRP A 104 -4.15 -12.16 -23.83
C TRP A 104 -5.60 -12.49 -23.44
N SER A 105 -6.49 -12.74 -24.41
CA SER A 105 -7.90 -13.09 -24.19
C SER A 105 -8.14 -14.56 -23.86
N ASP A 106 -7.14 -15.44 -23.99
CA ASP A 106 -7.37 -16.89 -23.91
C ASP A 106 -7.59 -17.40 -22.48
N GLY A 107 -7.48 -16.52 -21.47
CA GLY A 107 -7.53 -16.90 -20.05
C GLY A 107 -6.36 -17.82 -19.67
N ASN A 108 -6.05 -17.95 -18.38
CA ASN A 108 -5.07 -18.90 -17.84
C ASN A 108 -3.70 -18.85 -18.56
N ILE A 109 -3.15 -17.64 -18.74
CA ILE A 109 -1.82 -17.44 -19.33
C ILE A 109 -0.77 -17.47 -18.22
N PHE A 110 0.24 -18.32 -18.40
CA PHE A 110 1.31 -18.52 -17.45
C PHE A 110 2.63 -17.97 -18.00
N LEU A 111 3.45 -17.47 -17.07
CA LEU A 111 4.82 -17.03 -17.28
C LEU A 111 5.76 -17.99 -16.56
N ASP A 112 6.49 -18.79 -17.32
CA ASP A 112 7.65 -19.52 -16.82
C ASP A 112 8.87 -18.60 -16.84
N PHE A 113 9.58 -18.55 -15.73
CA PHE A 113 10.84 -17.84 -15.56
C PHE A 113 11.92 -18.87 -15.24
N GLU A 114 12.89 -19.01 -16.13
CA GLU A 114 14.04 -19.89 -15.98
C GLU A 114 15.34 -19.08 -15.92
N VAL A 115 16.36 -19.59 -15.23
CA VAL A 115 17.69 -18.96 -15.18
C VAL A 115 18.78 -19.97 -15.46
N ALA A 116 19.77 -19.58 -16.26
CA ALA A 116 21.04 -20.25 -16.41
C ALA A 116 22.16 -19.37 -15.84
N LEU A 117 22.91 -19.90 -14.88
CA LEU A 117 24.13 -19.28 -14.35
C LEU A 117 25.35 -19.89 -15.04
N ASN A 118 26.30 -19.07 -15.47
CA ASN A 118 27.61 -19.47 -15.99
C ASN A 118 27.53 -20.46 -17.17
N GLY A 119 26.50 -20.34 -18.02
CA GLY A 119 26.27 -21.25 -19.15
C GLY A 119 25.87 -22.68 -18.75
N GLN A 120 25.47 -22.91 -17.50
CA GLN A 120 24.84 -24.16 -17.07
C GLN A 120 23.44 -24.32 -17.70
N SER A 121 22.85 -25.51 -17.54
CA SER A 121 21.47 -25.78 -17.95
C SER A 121 20.48 -24.78 -17.32
N LYS A 122 19.46 -24.40 -18.09
CA LYS A 122 18.36 -23.55 -17.59
C LYS A 122 17.63 -24.29 -16.47
N ARG A 123 17.36 -23.59 -15.38
CA ARG A 123 16.58 -24.05 -14.24
C ARG A 123 15.31 -23.22 -14.15
N LEU A 124 14.14 -23.86 -14.09
CA LEU A 124 12.88 -23.19 -13.79
C LEU A 124 12.92 -22.61 -12.37
N VAL A 125 12.73 -21.29 -12.28
CA VAL A 125 12.73 -20.53 -11.03
C VAL A 125 11.30 -20.25 -10.56
N SER A 126 10.38 -19.97 -11.48
CA SER A 126 8.98 -19.72 -11.15
C SER A 126 8.07 -19.99 -12.36
N SER A 127 6.84 -20.44 -12.09
CA SER A 127 5.74 -20.47 -13.05
C SER A 127 4.55 -19.78 -12.39
N GLN A 128 4.06 -18.70 -12.98
CA GLN A 128 3.00 -17.87 -12.39
C GLN A 128 1.90 -17.55 -13.39
N GLU A 129 0.65 -17.64 -12.94
CA GLU A 129 -0.49 -17.14 -13.70
C GLU A 129 -0.49 -15.60 -13.73
N LEU A 130 -0.70 -15.04 -14.92
CA LEU A 130 -0.89 -13.61 -15.09
C LEU A 130 -2.37 -13.26 -14.84
N LEU A 131 -2.71 -12.99 -13.58
CA LEU A 131 -4.07 -12.64 -13.13
C LEU A 131 -4.61 -11.33 -13.73
N SER A 132 -3.73 -10.47 -14.23
CA SER A 132 -4.08 -9.26 -14.98
C SER A 132 -3.25 -9.17 -16.24
N VAL A 133 -3.90 -9.21 -17.40
CA VAL A 133 -3.23 -8.99 -18.68
C VAL A 133 -3.09 -7.48 -18.95
N PRO A 134 -2.02 -7.00 -19.60
CA PRO A 134 -1.84 -5.58 -19.90
C PRO A 134 -3.02 -5.05 -20.74
N TYR A 135 -3.93 -4.31 -20.10
CA TYR A 135 -5.19 -3.82 -20.69
C TYR A 135 -4.97 -2.91 -21.91
N ALA A 136 -3.77 -2.34 -22.07
CA ALA A 136 -3.40 -1.47 -23.19
C ALA A 136 -3.19 -2.20 -24.53
N LEU A 137 -2.93 -3.52 -24.53
CA LEU A 137 -2.69 -4.32 -25.74
C LEU A 137 -3.99 -4.88 -26.36
N LEU A 138 -5.05 -4.97 -25.57
CA LEU A 138 -6.38 -5.37 -26.05
C LEU A 138 -7.05 -4.26 -26.86
N ALA A 139 -6.74 -2.98 -26.56
CA ALA A 139 -7.30 -1.82 -27.25
C ALA A 139 -6.84 -1.72 -28.72
N GLU A 140 -5.63 -2.17 -29.05
CA GLU A 140 -5.14 -2.17 -30.44
C GLU A 140 -5.82 -3.28 -31.27
N LYS A 141 -6.08 -4.47 -30.69
CA LYS A 141 -6.86 -5.53 -31.37
C LYS A 141 -8.34 -5.19 -31.52
N ALA A 142 -8.93 -4.44 -30.59
CA ALA A 142 -10.29 -3.92 -30.74
C ALA A 142 -10.41 -2.94 -31.93
N MET A 143 -9.32 -2.23 -32.28
CA MET A 143 -9.27 -1.32 -33.43
C MET A 143 -9.06 -2.06 -34.78
N VAL A 144 -8.66 -3.34 -34.75
CA VAL A 144 -8.43 -4.18 -35.96
C VAL A 144 -9.66 -5.02 -36.33
N ALA A 145 -10.79 -4.86 -35.65
CA ALA A 145 -12.08 -5.45 -36.04
C ALA A 145 -12.75 -4.75 -37.26
N GLN A 146 -12.07 -3.84 -37.96
CA GLN A 146 -12.63 -3.12 -39.11
C GLN A 146 -12.58 -3.90 -40.44
N THR A 147 -12.69 -5.23 -40.40
CA THR A 147 -12.92 -6.05 -41.61
C THR A 147 -13.87 -7.23 -41.41
N ALA A 148 -14.49 -7.41 -40.24
CA ALA A 148 -15.48 -8.45 -40.04
C ALA A 148 -16.90 -7.88 -40.17
N VAL A 149 -17.45 -8.01 -41.38
CA VAL A 149 -18.87 -8.27 -41.69
C VAL A 149 -19.90 -7.58 -40.77
N ASP A 150 -20.42 -6.47 -41.30
CA ASP A 150 -21.84 -6.09 -41.29
C ASP A 150 -22.78 -7.19 -40.73
N VAL A 151 -23.03 -7.15 -39.42
CA VAL A 151 -24.18 -7.83 -38.83
C VAL A 151 -25.33 -6.85 -38.87
N ASP A 152 -25.99 -6.83 -40.03
CA ASP A 152 -27.36 -6.40 -40.23
C ASP A 152 -28.24 -7.16 -39.21
N ASP A 153 -28.43 -6.58 -38.02
CA ASP A 153 -29.54 -6.97 -37.17
C ASP A 153 -30.78 -6.32 -37.80
N ALA A 154 -31.50 -7.13 -38.57
CA ALA A 154 -32.55 -6.73 -39.49
C ALA A 154 -33.82 -6.12 -38.82
N ASP A 155 -33.66 -5.10 -37.97
CA ASP A 155 -34.70 -4.15 -37.62
C ASP A 155 -34.27 -2.72 -38.03
N ALA A 156 -35.22 -1.79 -38.03
CA ALA A 156 -35.01 -0.42 -38.50
C ALA A 156 -35.22 0.58 -37.35
N ASP A 157 -34.90 0.16 -36.12
CA ASP A 157 -35.11 0.97 -34.92
C ASP A 157 -33.87 1.82 -34.58
N PRO A 158 -33.90 3.15 -34.83
CA PRO A 158 -32.76 4.05 -34.74
C PRO A 158 -32.23 4.29 -33.30
N THR A 159 -32.75 3.57 -32.31
CA THR A 159 -32.47 3.77 -30.88
C THR A 159 -31.54 2.72 -30.28
N ASN A 160 -31.22 1.64 -31.00
CA ASN A 160 -30.33 0.58 -30.51
C ASN A 160 -28.98 0.52 -31.23
N GLU A 161 -28.76 1.28 -32.31
CA GLU A 161 -27.52 1.21 -33.07
C GLU A 161 -26.41 2.10 -32.47
N ILE A 162 -25.18 1.59 -32.54
CA ILE A 162 -23.98 2.35 -32.16
C ILE A 162 -23.80 3.51 -33.14
N GLN A 163 -24.01 4.75 -32.68
CA GLN A 163 -23.86 5.94 -33.50
C GLN A 163 -22.42 6.44 -33.52
N VAL A 164 -21.92 6.74 -34.72
CA VAL A 164 -20.59 7.33 -34.90
C VAL A 164 -20.72 8.85 -34.86
N LEU A 165 -19.99 9.51 -33.96
CA LEU A 165 -19.88 10.96 -33.92
C LEU A 165 -18.83 11.42 -34.93
N SER A 166 -19.18 12.41 -35.74
CA SER A 166 -18.23 13.11 -36.62
C SER A 166 -18.33 14.60 -36.40
N ALA A 167 -17.21 15.31 -36.41
CA ALA A 167 -17.18 16.76 -36.28
C ALA A 167 -16.84 17.40 -37.62
N SER A 168 -17.60 18.43 -37.99
CA SER A 168 -17.28 19.30 -39.12
C SER A 168 -17.53 20.75 -38.71
N ASN A 169 -16.45 21.55 -38.72
CA ASN A 169 -16.42 22.92 -38.22
C ASN A 169 -16.90 23.03 -36.75
N ASP A 170 -17.90 23.86 -36.52
CA ASP A 170 -18.55 24.18 -35.25
C ASP A 170 -19.70 23.20 -34.91
N THR A 171 -19.89 22.15 -35.70
CA THR A 171 -21.02 21.23 -35.57
C THR A 171 -20.56 19.78 -35.41
N ILE A 172 -21.11 19.10 -34.41
CA ILE A 172 -20.96 17.65 -34.22
C ILE A 172 -22.21 16.96 -34.78
N PHE A 173 -21.99 15.94 -35.61
CA PHE A 173 -22.99 15.13 -36.30
C PHE A 173 -23.00 13.68 -35.78
N LEU A 174 -24.18 13.08 -35.74
CA LEU A 174 -24.42 11.67 -35.48
C LEU A 174 -24.65 10.92 -36.79
N SER A 175 -24.17 9.68 -36.90
CA SER A 175 -24.28 8.85 -38.11
C SER A 175 -25.72 8.64 -38.59
N SER A 176 -26.71 8.71 -37.69
CA SER A 176 -28.14 8.51 -38.00
C SER A 176 -28.95 9.81 -38.11
N GLY A 177 -28.29 10.98 -38.23
CA GLY A 177 -28.94 12.22 -38.71
C GLY A 177 -29.25 13.31 -37.66
N GLY A 178 -28.72 13.23 -36.44
CA GLY A 178 -28.76 14.33 -35.46
C GLY A 178 -27.51 15.22 -35.50
N TYR A 179 -27.62 16.49 -35.12
CA TYR A 179 -26.45 17.37 -34.96
C TYR A 179 -26.59 18.36 -33.81
N VAL A 180 -25.46 18.76 -33.23
CA VAL A 180 -25.37 19.85 -32.24
C VAL A 180 -24.38 20.89 -32.75
N VAL A 181 -24.83 22.14 -32.85
CA VAL A 181 -23.96 23.29 -33.17
C VAL A 181 -23.42 23.81 -31.85
N LEU A 182 -22.11 23.80 -31.70
CA LEU A 182 -21.43 24.38 -30.55
C LEU A 182 -21.50 25.91 -30.70
N SER A 183 -22.06 26.60 -29.71
CA SER A 183 -22.26 28.05 -29.74
C SER A 183 -20.97 28.80 -30.10
N PRO A 184 -21.01 29.86 -30.93
CA PRO A 184 -19.80 30.59 -31.31
C PRO A 184 -19.20 31.26 -30.07
N ASP A 185 -18.01 30.83 -29.67
CA ASP A 185 -17.21 31.58 -28.71
C ASP A 185 -16.71 32.86 -29.39
N GLN A 186 -16.76 33.92 -28.62
CA GLN A 186 -16.34 35.25 -29.02
C GLN A 186 -14.82 35.22 -29.26
N ILE A 187 -14.40 35.96 -30.29
CA ILE A 187 -13.07 36.52 -30.52
C ILE A 187 -12.16 35.74 -31.52
N ASN A 188 -12.08 36.36 -32.72
CA ASN A 188 -10.97 36.38 -33.68
C ASN A 188 -11.01 35.39 -34.85
N ASP A 189 -12.02 35.51 -35.71
CA ASP A 189 -11.99 34.98 -37.07
C ASP A 189 -11.44 36.03 -38.05
N ALA A 190 -10.32 35.69 -38.67
CA ALA A 190 -9.65 36.48 -39.68
C ALA A 190 -10.43 36.50 -41.00
N ASP A 191 -11.58 37.18 -41.02
CA ASP A 191 -12.24 37.63 -42.24
C ASP A 191 -11.94 39.11 -42.51
N ALA A 192 -11.94 39.49 -43.80
CA ALA A 192 -11.51 40.80 -44.26
C ALA A 192 -12.70 41.77 -44.43
N ASP A 193 -13.61 41.81 -43.45
CA ASP A 193 -14.71 42.77 -43.41
C ASP A 193 -14.33 44.02 -42.58
N PRO A 194 -14.16 45.20 -43.21
CA PRO A 194 -13.68 46.40 -42.53
C PRO A 194 -14.69 47.04 -41.55
N SER A 195 -15.89 46.48 -41.38
CA SER A 195 -16.94 47.05 -40.53
C SER A 195 -17.00 46.49 -39.10
N ASN A 196 -16.18 45.49 -38.77
CA ASN A 196 -16.20 44.80 -37.47
C ASN A 196 -14.80 44.59 -36.83
N GLU A 197 -13.81 45.41 -37.18
CA GLU A 197 -12.51 45.37 -36.50
C GLU A 197 -12.48 46.31 -35.29
N ILE A 198 -11.94 45.85 -34.14
CA ILE A 198 -11.70 46.68 -32.95
C ILE A 198 -10.64 47.75 -33.29
N GLN A 199 -11.04 49.02 -33.39
CA GLN A 199 -10.13 50.12 -33.70
C GLN A 199 -9.44 50.70 -32.47
N SER A 200 -8.14 51.03 -32.61
CA SER A 200 -7.35 51.65 -31.55
C SER A 200 -7.39 53.18 -31.64
N LEU A 201 -7.65 53.86 -30.53
CA LEU A 201 -7.66 55.33 -30.41
C LEU A 201 -6.28 55.84 -30.01
N ASN A 202 -5.75 56.84 -30.74
CA ASN A 202 -4.49 57.50 -30.41
C ASN A 202 -4.65 59.03 -30.39
N VAL A 203 -4.07 59.69 -29.38
CA VAL A 203 -4.08 61.15 -29.23
C VAL A 203 -2.66 61.67 -29.39
N SER A 204 -2.46 62.62 -30.31
CA SER A 204 -1.18 63.30 -30.49
C SER A 204 -1.39 64.77 -30.82
N GLY A 205 -0.98 65.65 -29.90
CA GLY A 205 -1.27 67.08 -29.96
C GLY A 205 -2.78 67.36 -29.86
N ASP A 206 -3.27 68.26 -30.71
CA ASP A 206 -4.67 68.69 -30.71
C ASP A 206 -5.57 67.79 -31.59
N SER A 207 -5.14 66.56 -31.86
CA SER A 207 -5.83 65.62 -32.77
C SER A 207 -6.03 64.25 -32.13
N LEU A 208 -7.26 63.76 -32.18
CA LEU A 208 -7.65 62.39 -31.85
C LEU A 208 -7.88 61.59 -33.14
N THR A 209 -7.19 60.46 -33.30
CA THR A 209 -7.30 59.58 -34.49
C THR A 209 -7.70 58.15 -34.14
N LEU A 210 -8.47 57.54 -35.04
CA LEU A 210 -8.82 56.12 -35.03
C LEU A 210 -7.93 55.36 -36.03
N SER A 211 -7.50 54.15 -35.66
CA SER A 211 -6.49 53.36 -36.42
C SER A 211 -6.83 53.08 -37.90
N SER A 212 -8.12 53.12 -38.27
CA SER A 212 -8.57 52.97 -39.66
C SER A 212 -9.63 54.02 -40.04
N GLY A 213 -9.62 55.21 -39.43
CA GLY A 213 -10.72 56.18 -39.54
C GLY A 213 -10.34 57.66 -39.48
N ASN A 214 -11.37 58.49 -39.27
CA ASN A 214 -11.31 59.95 -39.32
C ASN A 214 -10.48 60.57 -38.19
N THR A 215 -9.80 61.68 -38.48
CA THR A 215 -9.15 62.56 -37.48
C THR A 215 -10.13 63.62 -37.02
N VAL A 216 -10.34 63.74 -35.71
CA VAL A 216 -11.07 64.87 -35.10
C VAL A 216 -10.05 65.86 -34.54
N GLN A 217 -10.08 67.08 -35.06
CA GLN A 217 -9.35 68.22 -34.49
C GLN A 217 -10.11 68.71 -33.25
N LEU A 218 -9.45 68.70 -32.10
CA LEU A 218 -10.00 69.27 -30.88
C LEU A 218 -9.87 70.81 -30.95
N PRO A 219 -10.90 71.60 -30.59
CA PRO A 219 -10.88 73.05 -30.78
C PRO A 219 -9.75 73.71 -29.97
N VAL A 220 -8.84 74.39 -30.68
CA VAL A 220 -7.78 75.22 -30.11
C VAL A 220 -8.38 76.58 -29.72
N ILE A 221 -8.47 76.87 -28.43
CA ILE A 221 -8.93 78.17 -27.93
C ILE A 221 -7.69 79.07 -27.78
N ASN A 222 -7.32 79.77 -28.85
CA ASN A 222 -6.34 80.86 -28.82
C ASN A 222 -7.11 82.17 -28.93
N ASP A 223 -7.37 82.83 -27.79
CA ASP A 223 -7.88 84.20 -27.76
C ASP A 223 -6.70 85.16 -27.57
N ALA A 224 -6.55 86.07 -28.54
CA ALA A 224 -5.45 87.01 -28.66
C ALA A 224 -5.92 88.46 -28.46
N ASP A 225 -7.02 88.66 -27.71
CA ASP A 225 -7.36 89.95 -27.14
C ASP A 225 -7.02 89.99 -25.64
N ALA A 226 -6.38 91.07 -25.20
CA ALA A 226 -5.84 91.20 -23.85
C ALA A 226 -6.88 91.77 -22.87
N ASP A 227 -8.10 91.20 -22.84
CA ASP A 227 -9.17 91.59 -21.92
C ASP A 227 -9.12 90.76 -20.61
N PRO A 228 -8.87 91.37 -19.44
CA PRO A 228 -8.70 90.65 -18.18
C PRO A 228 -9.98 90.04 -17.60
N THR A 229 -11.14 90.20 -18.26
CA THR A 229 -12.45 89.73 -17.74
C THR A 229 -12.93 88.41 -18.34
N ASN A 230 -12.28 87.88 -19.39
CA ASN A 230 -12.68 86.61 -20.01
C ASN A 230 -11.58 85.51 -20.01
N GLU A 231 -10.35 85.81 -19.58
CA GLU A 231 -9.26 84.84 -19.59
C GLU A 231 -9.42 83.72 -18.54
N ILE A 232 -8.99 82.50 -18.89
CA ILE A 232 -8.78 81.42 -17.91
C ILE A 232 -7.59 81.81 -17.03
N GLN A 233 -7.87 82.22 -15.80
CA GLN A 233 -6.87 82.59 -14.81
C GLN A 233 -6.12 81.35 -14.29
N THR A 234 -4.79 81.37 -14.38
CA THR A 234 -3.94 80.37 -13.72
C THR A 234 -3.65 80.82 -12.28
N ILE A 235 -4.10 80.03 -11.31
CA ILE A 235 -3.80 80.26 -9.89
C ILE A 235 -2.44 79.62 -9.58
N THR A 236 -1.46 80.43 -9.21
CA THR A 236 -0.13 79.95 -8.81
C THR A 236 0.10 80.18 -7.32
N ARG A 237 0.46 79.14 -6.57
CA ARG A 237 0.87 79.24 -5.16
C ARG A 237 2.39 79.12 -5.06
N ASN A 238 3.03 80.14 -4.50
CA ASN A 238 4.45 80.10 -4.17
C ASN A 238 4.64 80.43 -2.69
N GLY A 239 4.83 79.39 -1.89
CA GLY A 239 4.83 79.49 -0.42
C GLY A 239 3.48 79.99 0.13
N VAL A 240 3.54 81.14 0.80
CA VAL A 240 2.38 81.80 1.41
C VAL A 240 1.67 82.82 0.53
N SER A 241 2.14 83.07 -0.69
CA SER A 241 1.43 83.94 -1.63
C SER A 241 0.73 83.12 -2.70
N ILE A 242 -0.55 83.44 -2.93
CA ILE A 242 -1.32 82.98 -4.08
C ILE A 242 -1.46 84.17 -5.03
N THR A 243 -1.00 84.01 -6.27
CA THR A 243 -1.08 85.02 -7.33
C THR A 243 -1.94 84.52 -8.49
N LEU A 244 -2.74 85.42 -9.04
CA LEU A 244 -3.48 85.21 -10.28
C LEU A 244 -2.64 85.72 -11.47
N SER A 245 -2.74 85.04 -12.61
CA SER A 245 -2.15 85.50 -13.87
C SER A 245 -2.76 86.84 -14.37
N GLY A 246 -2.19 87.44 -15.41
CA GLY A 246 -2.81 88.61 -16.07
C GLY A 246 -2.99 89.85 -15.20
N ASN A 247 -2.11 90.08 -14.21
CA ASN A 247 -2.21 91.17 -13.22
C ASN A 247 -3.45 91.09 -12.30
N GLY A 248 -4.05 89.92 -12.11
CA GLY A 248 -5.26 89.72 -11.28
C GLY A 248 -5.09 89.90 -9.77
N GLY A 249 -3.89 90.29 -9.30
CA GLY A 249 -3.60 90.54 -7.89
C GLY A 249 -3.01 89.34 -7.13
N SER A 250 -2.72 89.55 -5.85
CA SER A 250 -2.18 88.53 -4.94
C SER A 250 -2.87 88.56 -3.58
N ILE A 251 -2.93 87.40 -2.93
CA ILE A 251 -3.35 87.27 -1.54
C ILE A 251 -2.32 86.43 -0.78
N SER A 252 -1.94 86.87 0.42
CA SER A 252 -1.13 86.07 1.34
C SER A 252 -2.04 85.18 2.18
N VAL A 253 -1.77 83.88 2.16
CA VAL A 253 -2.37 82.89 3.06
C VAL A 253 -1.49 82.74 4.30
N PHE A 254 -2.06 82.21 5.38
CA PHE A 254 -1.37 82.01 6.66
C PHE A 254 -0.13 81.11 6.49
N ASP A 255 1.01 81.53 7.08
CA ASP A 255 2.31 80.85 7.00
C ASP A 255 2.50 79.74 8.03
N GLY A 256 1.55 79.60 8.96
CA GLY A 256 1.66 78.67 10.07
C GLY A 256 2.34 79.27 11.30
N ASP A 257 2.86 80.50 11.24
CA ASP A 257 3.42 81.20 12.39
C ASP A 257 2.40 82.17 12.97
N TYR A 258 1.90 81.83 14.16
CA TYR A 258 0.92 82.62 14.90
C TYR A 258 1.35 84.08 15.10
N ASN A 259 2.65 84.36 15.19
CA ASN A 259 3.17 85.70 15.44
C ASN A 259 3.02 86.65 14.25
N ASN A 260 2.76 86.13 13.04
CA ASN A 260 2.65 86.92 11.82
C ASN A 260 1.19 87.30 11.48
N LEU A 261 0.23 86.87 12.30
CA LEU A 261 -1.18 87.28 12.20
C LEU A 261 -1.36 88.70 12.78
N THR A 262 -2.06 89.57 12.05
CA THR A 262 -2.49 90.88 12.57
C THR A 262 -3.90 90.73 13.17
N ASN A 263 -4.12 91.26 14.38
CA ASN A 263 -5.28 90.99 15.28
C ASN A 263 -5.33 89.58 15.90
N THR A 264 -4.23 89.11 16.49
CA THR A 264 -4.19 87.85 17.25
C THR A 264 -4.91 87.95 18.61
N PRO A 265 -5.76 86.97 18.97
CA PRO A 265 -6.19 86.76 20.35
C PRO A 265 -5.00 86.43 21.28
N THR A 266 -5.13 86.64 22.58
CA THR A 266 -4.13 86.18 23.55
C THR A 266 -4.27 84.66 23.74
N ILE A 267 -3.22 83.87 23.48
CA ILE A 267 -3.27 82.40 23.68
C ILE A 267 -3.25 82.09 25.19
N PRO A 268 -4.23 81.33 25.74
CA PRO A 268 -4.19 80.89 27.14
C PRO A 268 -3.05 79.91 27.36
N THR A 269 -2.24 80.13 28.40
CA THR A 269 -0.99 79.43 28.69
C THR A 269 -1.14 77.99 29.19
N THR A 270 -2.23 77.29 28.87
CA THR A 270 -2.51 75.97 29.46
C THR A 270 -3.01 74.87 28.50
N THR A 271 -3.32 75.16 27.23
CA THR A 271 -3.71 74.10 26.26
C THR A 271 -3.29 74.49 24.85
N SER A 272 -2.39 73.69 24.24
CA SER A 272 -1.89 73.87 22.87
C SER A 272 -2.77 73.13 21.88
N ASP A 273 -3.46 73.85 20.99
CA ASP A 273 -4.23 73.28 19.88
C ASP A 273 -3.48 73.33 18.53
N LEU A 274 -2.14 73.37 18.54
CA LEU A 274 -1.32 73.38 17.32
C LEU A 274 -0.39 72.16 17.23
N THR A 275 -0.34 71.56 16.04
CA THR A 275 0.23 70.24 15.74
C THR A 275 1.76 70.17 15.65
N ASN A 276 2.49 71.16 16.17
CA ASN A 276 3.96 71.17 16.19
C ASN A 276 4.54 71.04 17.61
N ASN A 277 3.86 70.30 18.48
CA ASN A 277 4.24 70.09 19.88
C ASN A 277 5.45 69.14 20.07
N SER A 278 6.50 69.29 19.25
CA SER A 278 7.78 68.60 19.46
C SER A 278 8.56 69.33 20.56
N GLY A 279 8.52 68.81 21.80
CA GLY A 279 9.64 68.98 22.72
C GLY A 279 9.39 69.60 24.10
N PHE A 280 8.16 69.65 24.63
CA PHE A 280 7.96 70.02 26.04
C PHE A 280 7.35 68.87 26.82
N LEU A 281 8.03 68.53 27.94
CA LEU A 281 7.79 67.49 28.95
C LEU A 281 8.66 66.22 28.80
N THR A 282 9.92 66.30 29.24
CA THR A 282 10.77 65.11 29.43
C THR A 282 11.06 64.77 30.90
N ILE A 283 10.78 65.63 31.88
CA ILE A 283 10.90 65.33 33.32
C ILE A 283 9.92 66.19 34.13
N GLU A 284 9.34 65.62 35.18
CA GLU A 284 8.44 66.26 36.15
C GLU A 284 9.24 67.17 37.12
N VAL A 285 8.71 68.38 37.41
CA VAL A 285 9.47 69.43 38.12
C VAL A 285 8.68 70.04 39.30
N ASP A 286 7.36 69.82 39.41
CA ASP A 286 6.51 70.54 40.36
C ASP A 286 5.94 69.69 41.52
N GLY A 287 6.14 68.37 41.54
CA GLY A 287 5.75 67.48 42.63
C GLY A 287 4.23 67.27 42.76
N SER A 288 3.49 67.46 41.66
CA SER A 288 2.01 67.54 41.67
C SER A 288 1.35 66.23 41.19
N THR A 289 0.61 65.58 42.10
CA THR A 289 -0.14 64.30 41.92
C THR A 289 -1.28 64.27 40.90
N THR A 290 -1.43 65.31 40.09
CA THR A 290 -2.60 65.48 39.20
C THR A 290 -2.24 65.66 37.73
N ASN A 291 -0.96 65.77 37.40
CA ASN A 291 -0.49 66.06 36.05
C ASN A 291 0.85 65.37 35.69
N GLU A 292 1.19 64.25 36.33
CA GLU A 292 2.42 63.53 36.00
C GLU A 292 2.35 62.71 34.71
N LEU A 293 3.51 62.62 34.05
CA LEU A 293 3.79 61.62 33.02
C LEU A 293 3.81 60.22 33.65
N GLN A 294 2.77 59.43 33.42
CA GLN A 294 2.68 58.06 33.91
C GLN A 294 3.25 57.07 32.89
N SER A 295 4.09 56.15 33.35
CA SER A 295 4.59 55.05 32.51
C SER A 295 3.60 53.90 32.57
N LEU A 296 3.18 53.36 31.42
CA LEU A 296 2.35 52.16 31.35
C LEU A 296 3.26 50.92 31.27
N SER A 297 3.00 49.94 32.13
CA SER A 297 3.72 48.67 32.19
C SER A 297 2.72 47.51 32.11
N VAL A 298 3.00 46.51 31.28
CA VAL A 298 2.21 45.27 31.19
C VAL A 298 3.03 44.12 31.76
N THR A 299 2.43 43.34 32.66
CA THR A 299 3.04 42.13 33.20
C THR A 299 1.94 41.10 33.48
N GLY A 300 1.93 39.99 32.73
CA GLY A 300 0.79 39.06 32.70
C GLY A 300 -0.45 39.75 32.10
N ASP A 301 -1.63 39.46 32.66
CA ASP A 301 -2.92 40.00 32.20
C ASP A 301 -3.26 41.36 32.85
N SER A 302 -2.27 42.07 33.38
CA SER A 302 -2.46 43.33 34.10
C SER A 302 -1.70 44.47 33.46
N LEU A 303 -2.42 45.57 33.19
CA LEU A 303 -1.87 46.86 32.79
C LEU A 303 -1.78 47.77 34.03
N THR A 304 -0.58 48.26 34.32
CA THR A 304 -0.28 49.11 35.48
C THR A 304 0.23 50.49 35.08
N LEU A 305 -0.23 51.53 35.80
CA LEU A 305 0.29 52.89 35.74
C LEU A 305 1.36 53.07 36.83
N SER A 306 2.47 53.75 36.52
CA SER A 306 3.66 53.83 37.39
C SER A 306 3.42 54.29 38.83
N ASN A 307 2.36 55.08 39.11
CA ASN A 307 1.97 55.53 40.46
C ASN A 307 0.47 55.32 40.75
N GLY A 308 -0.20 54.38 40.07
CA GLY A 308 -1.67 54.32 40.07
C GLY A 308 -2.28 52.92 40.05
N ASN A 309 -3.55 52.89 39.62
CA ASN A 309 -4.40 51.71 39.60
C ASN A 309 -3.89 50.65 38.63
N THR A 310 -4.14 49.38 38.96
CA THR A 310 -3.99 48.24 38.05
C THR A 310 -5.34 47.94 37.41
N ILE A 311 -5.36 47.78 36.10
CA ILE A 311 -6.50 47.22 35.38
C ILE A 311 -6.10 45.81 34.94
N GLU A 312 -6.86 44.81 35.35
CA GLU A 312 -6.80 43.51 34.69
C GLU A 312 -7.39 43.69 33.29
N LEU A 313 -6.56 43.42 32.28
CA LEU A 313 -7.00 43.37 30.90
C LEU A 313 -7.97 42.18 30.78
N PRO A 314 -9.05 42.29 30.00
CA PRO A 314 -9.95 41.17 29.77
C PRO A 314 -9.12 39.99 29.29
N VAL A 315 -9.14 38.89 30.05
CA VAL A 315 -8.69 37.60 29.55
C VAL A 315 -9.47 37.38 28.26
N ILE A 316 -8.79 37.09 27.15
CA ILE A 316 -9.45 36.67 25.92
C ILE A 316 -10.02 35.27 26.21
N ASN A 317 -11.17 35.26 26.85
CA ASN A 317 -12.16 34.21 26.85
C ASN A 317 -13.31 34.82 26.07
N ASP A 318 -13.36 34.55 24.77
CA ASP A 318 -14.31 35.10 23.81
C ASP A 318 -15.71 34.54 24.07
N ALA A 319 -16.36 35.13 25.06
CA ALA A 319 -17.78 34.98 25.30
C ALA A 319 -18.62 35.82 24.31
N ASP A 320 -18.39 35.70 23.00
CA ASP A 320 -19.35 36.21 22.01
C ASP A 320 -19.82 35.09 21.07
N ALA A 321 -21.13 35.10 20.79
CA ALA A 321 -21.85 34.00 20.16
C ALA A 321 -22.05 34.28 18.65
N ASP A 322 -20.97 34.67 17.94
CA ASP A 322 -21.00 34.87 16.49
C ASP A 322 -20.34 33.68 15.74
N PRO A 323 -21.13 32.74 15.19
CA PRO A 323 -20.63 31.49 14.62
C PRO A 323 -19.90 31.63 13.27
N ASN A 324 -19.59 32.84 12.80
CA ASN A 324 -18.99 33.06 11.48
C ASN A 324 -17.52 33.53 11.49
N ASN A 325 -16.87 33.70 12.65
CA ASN A 325 -15.52 34.29 12.69
C ASN A 325 -14.49 33.61 13.61
N GLU A 326 -14.67 32.35 13.99
CA GLU A 326 -13.71 31.67 14.88
C GLU A 326 -13.01 30.52 14.15
N ILE A 327 -11.76 30.78 13.72
CA ILE A 327 -10.78 29.73 13.44
C ILE A 327 -9.60 30.02 14.37
N GLN A 328 -9.57 29.39 15.55
CA GLN A 328 -8.38 29.51 16.40
C GLN A 328 -7.94 28.30 17.21
N ASP A 329 -8.66 27.18 17.25
CA ASP A 329 -8.03 25.93 17.67
C ASP A 329 -8.61 24.71 16.96
N LEU A 330 -7.73 23.85 16.44
CA LEU A 330 -8.16 22.56 15.85
C LEU A 330 -8.77 21.65 16.93
N GLN A 331 -8.52 21.95 18.21
CA GLN A 331 -9.13 21.28 19.37
C GLN A 331 -10.57 21.76 19.66
N ASP A 332 -10.94 23.00 19.32
CA ASP A 332 -12.31 23.50 19.49
C ASP A 332 -13.24 22.93 18.41
N VAL A 333 -12.72 22.74 17.19
CA VAL A 333 -13.43 22.05 16.09
C VAL A 333 -13.81 20.60 16.43
N LEU A 334 -13.09 19.97 17.37
CA LEU A 334 -13.28 18.56 17.75
C LEU A 334 -13.98 18.37 19.11
N SER A 335 -14.09 19.41 19.94
CA SER A 335 -14.60 19.29 21.31
C SER A 335 -15.97 19.94 21.55
N GLU A 336 -16.49 20.75 20.63
CA GLU A 336 -17.84 21.29 20.75
C GLU A 336 -18.91 20.36 20.15
N SER A 337 -19.44 19.48 20.99
CA SER A 337 -20.55 18.59 20.66
C SER A 337 -21.91 19.30 20.69
N ASN A 338 -22.10 20.46 20.06
CA ASN A 338 -23.45 21.06 20.02
C ASN A 338 -23.71 22.02 18.85
N ASP A 339 -22.75 22.84 18.41
CA ASP A 339 -23.03 23.92 17.45
C ASP A 339 -22.59 23.64 16.00
N ALA A 340 -21.72 22.65 15.80
CA ALA A 340 -21.64 21.98 14.51
C ALA A 340 -22.63 20.81 14.55
N SER A 341 -23.72 20.90 13.80
CA SER A 341 -24.61 19.75 13.55
C SER A 341 -23.84 18.64 12.82
N ASN A 342 -23.04 17.86 13.54
CA ASN A 342 -22.24 16.70 13.11
C ASN A 342 -21.43 16.87 11.80
N LYS A 343 -21.20 18.09 11.30
CA LYS A 343 -20.74 18.30 9.91
C LYS A 343 -19.31 18.80 9.74
N ALA A 344 -18.64 19.22 10.81
CA ALA A 344 -17.28 19.79 10.71
C ALA A 344 -16.22 18.76 10.23
N VAL A 345 -16.46 17.45 10.42
CA VAL A 345 -15.53 16.37 10.04
C VAL A 345 -16.05 15.53 8.84
N PHE A 346 -17.19 15.87 8.25
CA PHE A 346 -17.85 15.00 7.25
C PHE A 346 -17.22 15.00 5.84
N ASN A 347 -16.20 15.83 5.58
CA ASN A 347 -15.60 15.98 4.25
C ASN A 347 -14.11 15.60 4.16
N ILE A 348 -13.51 15.07 5.23
CA ILE A 348 -12.14 14.55 5.17
C ILE A 348 -12.21 13.10 4.68
N LYS A 349 -12.02 12.88 3.37
CA LYS A 349 -12.09 11.54 2.76
C LYS A 349 -11.04 10.56 3.28
N ARG A 350 -9.91 11.07 3.80
CA ARG A 350 -8.80 10.30 4.38
C ARG A 350 -8.08 11.16 5.41
N GLN A 351 -7.73 10.59 6.56
CA GLN A 351 -7.06 11.30 7.65
C GLN A 351 -5.84 10.53 8.14
N SER A 352 -4.69 11.19 8.20
CA SER A 352 -3.50 10.66 8.87
C SER A 352 -3.27 11.38 10.20
N ILE A 353 -2.79 10.64 11.19
CA ILE A 353 -2.38 11.17 12.49
C ILE A 353 -0.92 10.72 12.70
N GLY A 354 0.00 11.67 12.85
CA GLY A 354 1.40 11.37 13.13
C GLY A 354 2.28 11.04 11.93
N GLN A 355 1.77 11.08 10.69
CA GLN A 355 2.58 11.00 9.46
C GLN A 355 2.12 11.89 8.32
N LEU A 356 3.08 12.33 7.49
CA LEU A 356 2.89 13.27 6.37
C LEU A 356 2.29 12.64 5.11
N ALA A 357 2.45 11.32 4.94
CA ALA A 357 1.93 10.59 3.79
C ALA A 357 0.91 9.56 4.26
N LEU A 358 -0.30 9.62 3.72
CA LEU A 358 -1.35 8.62 3.92
C LEU A 358 -1.03 7.36 3.13
N ASP A 359 -1.17 6.20 3.75
CA ASP A 359 -1.23 4.96 2.99
C ASP A 359 -2.41 5.00 2.01
N THR A 360 -2.17 4.61 0.76
CA THR A 360 -3.18 4.67 -0.31
C THR A 360 -4.39 3.76 -0.05
N SER A 361 -4.25 2.77 0.83
CA SER A 361 -5.31 1.84 1.24
C SER A 361 -6.13 2.32 2.44
N ALA A 362 -5.67 3.32 3.20
CA ALA A 362 -6.27 3.71 4.46
C ALA A 362 -7.14 4.97 4.35
N VAL A 363 -8.33 4.91 4.97
CA VAL A 363 -9.17 6.10 5.24
C VAL A 363 -8.76 6.76 6.56
N LEU A 364 -8.25 5.99 7.51
CA LEU A 364 -7.64 6.48 8.75
C LEU A 364 -6.29 5.78 8.93
N ASP A 365 -5.23 6.57 9.11
CA ASP A 365 -3.85 6.09 9.23
C ASP A 365 -3.17 6.73 10.45
N VAL A 366 -2.72 5.93 11.42
CA VAL A 366 -2.20 6.42 12.69
C VAL A 366 -0.78 5.91 12.88
N ALA A 367 0.20 6.81 12.77
CA ALA A 367 1.61 6.54 12.97
C ALA A 367 2.06 7.07 14.33
N SER A 368 2.51 6.16 15.20
CA SER A 368 3.15 6.52 16.47
C SER A 368 4.14 5.45 16.89
N THR A 369 5.28 5.89 17.45
CA THR A 369 6.30 4.99 18.03
C THR A 369 6.26 4.95 19.55
N THR A 370 5.44 5.81 20.17
CA THR A 370 5.41 6.01 21.63
C THR A 370 4.00 5.96 22.24
N GLN A 371 2.95 6.00 21.41
CA GLN A 371 1.55 5.95 21.82
C GLN A 371 0.77 4.92 20.98
N GLY A 372 -0.31 4.38 21.52
CA GLY A 372 -1.16 3.39 20.84
C GLY A 372 -2.55 3.92 20.48
N PHE A 373 -3.29 3.15 19.67
CA PHE A 373 -4.70 3.40 19.39
C PHE A 373 -5.58 2.81 20.50
N LEU A 374 -6.44 3.62 21.10
CA LEU A 374 -7.38 3.19 22.13
C LEU A 374 -8.80 3.22 21.53
N PRO A 375 -9.37 2.07 21.12
CA PRO A 375 -10.72 2.01 20.58
C PRO A 375 -11.77 2.36 21.67
N PRO A 376 -13.03 2.64 21.30
CA PRO A 376 -14.10 2.84 22.26
C PRO A 376 -14.15 1.71 23.29
N ARG A 377 -14.18 2.09 24.58
CA ARG A 377 -14.23 1.13 25.70
C ARG A 377 -15.60 1.15 26.33
N MET A 378 -16.20 -0.01 26.51
CA MET A 378 -17.56 -0.13 27.06
C MET A 378 -17.77 -1.50 27.69
N THR A 379 -18.79 -1.63 28.54
CA THR A 379 -19.19 -2.94 29.07
C THR A 379 -19.93 -3.78 28.03
N GLU A 380 -20.06 -5.08 28.25
CA GLU A 380 -20.87 -5.99 27.43
C GLU A 380 -22.30 -5.48 27.29
N ALA A 381 -22.91 -5.03 28.38
CA ALA A 381 -24.25 -4.46 28.35
C ALA A 381 -24.34 -3.17 27.50
N GLN A 382 -23.28 -2.35 27.49
CA GLN A 382 -23.22 -1.13 26.68
C GLN A 382 -22.95 -1.44 25.20
N ARG A 383 -22.10 -2.44 24.92
CA ARG A 383 -21.83 -2.99 23.59
C ARG A 383 -23.11 -3.53 22.97
N ASP A 384 -23.86 -4.34 23.70
CA ASP A 384 -25.10 -4.97 23.22
C ASP A 384 -26.24 -3.96 23.06
N ALA A 385 -26.13 -2.79 23.69
CA ALA A 385 -27.06 -1.68 23.50
C ALA A 385 -26.79 -0.89 22.21
N ILE A 386 -25.70 -1.16 21.47
CA ILE A 386 -25.45 -0.55 20.16
C ILE A 386 -26.51 -1.04 19.18
N HIS A 387 -27.37 -0.13 18.73
CA HIS A 387 -28.43 -0.46 17.78
C HIS A 387 -27.85 -0.57 16.36
N LEU A 388 -28.06 -1.72 15.72
CA LEU A 388 -27.63 -2.01 14.33
C LEU A 388 -26.12 -1.76 14.10
N PRO A 389 -25.23 -2.47 14.82
CA PRO A 389 -23.80 -2.33 14.60
C PRO A 389 -23.42 -2.71 13.16
N ALA A 390 -22.54 -1.92 12.56
CA ALA A 390 -22.02 -2.22 11.23
C ALA A 390 -20.98 -3.35 11.30
N ALA A 391 -20.95 -4.21 10.27
CA ALA A 391 -19.87 -5.19 10.14
C ALA A 391 -18.51 -4.48 10.07
N GLY A 392 -17.53 -4.96 10.83
CA GLY A 392 -16.22 -4.33 11.00
C GLY A 392 -16.13 -3.31 12.15
N LEU A 393 -17.20 -3.12 12.95
CA LEU A 393 -17.13 -2.24 14.13
C LEU A 393 -16.21 -2.82 15.20
N ILE A 394 -15.13 -2.11 15.54
CA ILE A 394 -14.11 -2.53 16.53
C ILE A 394 -14.27 -1.74 17.83
N LEU A 395 -14.22 -2.44 18.97
CA LEU A 395 -14.28 -1.87 20.31
C LEU A 395 -13.55 -2.73 21.33
N TRP A 396 -13.26 -2.16 22.50
CA TRP A 396 -12.76 -2.90 23.66
C TRP A 396 -13.89 -3.09 24.68
N CYS A 397 -14.31 -4.33 24.88
CA CYS A 397 -15.28 -4.68 25.90
C CYS A 397 -14.58 -4.84 27.26
N THR A 398 -14.91 -4.03 28.26
CA THR A 398 -14.15 -3.96 29.52
C THR A 398 -14.42 -5.10 30.50
N ASP A 399 -15.55 -5.78 30.38
CA ASP A 399 -16.02 -6.87 31.23
C ASP A 399 -16.40 -8.13 30.43
N CYS A 400 -16.01 -8.20 29.15
CA CYS A 400 -15.96 -9.45 28.41
C CYS A 400 -14.70 -10.22 28.81
N GLY A 401 -14.84 -11.52 29.10
CA GLY A 401 -13.75 -12.32 29.64
C GLY A 401 -13.25 -11.83 31.00
N SER A 402 -12.03 -12.22 31.38
CA SER A 402 -11.48 -11.91 32.72
C SER A 402 -10.79 -10.55 32.83
N ASN A 403 -10.37 -9.94 31.72
CA ASN A 403 -9.57 -8.72 31.69
C ASN A 403 -10.07 -7.67 30.68
N GLY A 404 -11.24 -7.89 30.09
CA GLY A 404 -11.70 -7.17 28.90
C GLY A 404 -11.08 -7.71 27.61
N GLU A 405 -11.79 -7.54 26.50
CA GLU A 405 -11.48 -8.15 25.20
C GLU A 405 -11.67 -7.15 24.05
N LEU A 406 -10.74 -7.17 23.08
CA LEU A 406 -10.92 -6.48 21.81
C LEU A 406 -11.87 -7.28 20.91
N GLN A 407 -12.97 -6.67 20.50
CA GLN A 407 -14.02 -7.32 19.73
C GLN A 407 -14.33 -6.59 18.43
N VAL A 408 -14.74 -7.34 17.42
CA VAL A 408 -15.24 -6.86 16.13
C VAL A 408 -16.63 -7.41 15.87
N PHE A 409 -17.55 -6.60 15.37
CA PHE A 409 -18.84 -7.09 14.88
C PHE A 409 -18.70 -7.68 13.48
N ASN A 410 -19.03 -8.95 13.28
CA ASN A 410 -18.87 -9.63 11.99
C ASN A 410 -20.10 -9.48 11.05
N GLY A 411 -21.09 -8.67 11.43
CA GLY A 411 -22.38 -8.55 10.73
C GLY A 411 -23.53 -9.32 11.39
N THR A 412 -23.22 -10.27 12.28
CA THR A 412 -24.21 -11.05 13.04
C THR A 412 -23.99 -11.03 14.55
N ALA A 413 -22.74 -11.04 15.00
CA ALA A 413 -22.35 -11.02 16.40
C ALA A 413 -20.99 -10.33 16.59
N TYR A 414 -20.68 -9.96 17.84
CA TYR A 414 -19.33 -9.56 18.23
C TYR A 414 -18.45 -10.79 18.43
N THR A 415 -17.27 -10.79 17.79
CA THR A 415 -16.25 -11.83 17.85
C THR A 415 -14.92 -11.24 18.27
N ASN A 416 -14.07 -12.01 18.92
CA ASN A 416 -12.77 -11.53 19.38
C ASN A 416 -11.80 -11.40 18.18
N MET A 417 -11.11 -10.25 18.06
CA MET A 417 -9.98 -10.11 17.14
C MET A 417 -8.71 -10.47 17.90
N ALA A 418 -8.06 -11.56 17.53
CA ALA A 418 -6.94 -12.19 18.22
C ALA A 418 -5.94 -11.22 18.90
N GLY A 419 -5.61 -11.45 20.18
CA GLY A 419 -4.49 -10.75 20.84
C GLY A 419 -4.62 -10.41 22.33
N GLY A 420 -5.74 -10.71 23.00
CA GLY A 420 -5.66 -10.97 24.43
C GLY A 420 -4.92 -12.30 24.56
N ALA A 421 -3.86 -12.36 25.38
CA ALA A 421 -3.17 -13.61 25.69
C ALA A 421 -4.20 -14.74 25.70
N GLU A 422 -3.90 -15.88 25.04
CA GLU A 422 -4.58 -17.11 25.40
C GLU A 422 -4.77 -17.05 26.89
N SER A 423 -6.02 -17.21 27.34
CA SER A 423 -6.27 -17.45 28.74
C SER A 423 -5.12 -18.31 29.20
N VAL A 424 -4.21 -17.75 30.01
CA VAL A 424 -3.30 -18.57 30.78
C VAL A 424 -4.31 -19.26 31.66
N SER A 425 -4.80 -20.38 31.15
CA SER A 425 -5.76 -21.23 31.80
C SER A 425 -5.03 -21.45 33.10
N THR A 426 -5.65 -20.95 34.17
CA THR A 426 -5.13 -21.19 35.51
C THR A 426 -4.76 -22.68 35.53
N PRO A 427 -3.51 -23.03 35.84
CA PRO A 427 -2.95 -24.35 35.54
C PRO A 427 -3.99 -25.40 35.89
N PHE A 428 -4.34 -26.26 34.93
CA PHE A 428 -5.43 -27.24 35.03
C PHE A 428 -5.58 -27.75 36.46
N THR A 429 -6.55 -27.22 37.21
CA THR A 429 -6.75 -27.67 38.60
C THR A 429 -7.43 -29.03 38.64
N ASN A 430 -8.09 -29.41 37.54
CA ASN A 430 -8.65 -30.74 37.30
C ASN A 430 -8.43 -31.13 35.84
N ILE A 431 -7.74 -32.24 35.61
CA ILE A 431 -7.66 -32.90 34.29
C ILE A 431 -8.95 -33.72 34.13
N THR A 432 -9.75 -33.39 33.11
CA THR A 432 -10.98 -34.11 32.78
C THR A 432 -10.84 -34.69 31.37
N GLN A 433 -11.20 -35.95 31.20
CA GLN A 433 -11.20 -36.60 29.89
C GLN A 433 -12.26 -35.98 28.97
N LEU A 434 -11.90 -35.75 27.71
CA LEU A 434 -12.80 -35.29 26.65
C LEU A 434 -13.17 -36.49 25.77
N GLY A 435 -14.47 -36.80 25.70
CA GLY A 435 -14.96 -37.98 24.98
C GLY A 435 -14.63 -39.31 25.66
N ALA A 436 -14.90 -40.41 24.95
CA ALA A 436 -14.52 -41.76 25.35
C ALA A 436 -13.06 -42.08 24.92
N ASP A 437 -12.53 -43.22 25.38
CA ASP A 437 -11.28 -43.77 24.87
C ASP A 437 -11.42 -44.06 23.36
N ILE A 438 -10.37 -43.78 22.58
CA ILE A 438 -10.29 -44.13 21.16
C ILE A 438 -9.51 -45.45 21.05
N ASP A 439 -10.23 -46.56 20.88
CA ASP A 439 -9.64 -47.89 20.82
C ASP A 439 -9.06 -48.22 19.44
N GLY A 440 -7.98 -49.01 19.43
CA GLY A 440 -7.43 -49.63 18.22
C GLY A 440 -8.37 -50.68 17.62
N GLU A 441 -8.21 -50.99 16.34
CA GLU A 441 -9.15 -51.87 15.62
C GLU A 441 -8.84 -53.36 15.78
N ALA A 442 -7.56 -53.72 15.86
CA ALA A 442 -7.12 -55.09 16.02
C ALA A 442 -5.97 -55.27 17.03
N ALA A 443 -5.74 -56.52 17.42
CA ALA A 443 -4.68 -56.87 18.35
C ALA A 443 -3.31 -56.73 17.69
N ALA A 444 -2.36 -56.16 18.42
CA ALA A 444 -0.99 -55.89 17.95
C ALA A 444 -0.83 -54.83 16.85
N ASP A 445 -1.87 -54.03 16.58
CA ASP A 445 -1.75 -52.87 15.67
C ASP A 445 -0.93 -51.73 16.26
N TYR A 446 -0.75 -51.72 17.59
CA TYR A 446 -0.07 -50.68 18.34
C TYR A 446 -0.65 -49.27 18.09
N SER A 447 -1.97 -49.16 17.95
CA SER A 447 -2.67 -47.86 17.85
C SER A 447 -2.29 -46.95 19.02
N GLY A 448 -1.94 -45.70 18.71
CA GLY A 448 -1.37 -44.75 19.67
C GLY A 448 0.15 -44.78 19.74
N TRP A 449 0.82 -45.45 18.79
CA TRP A 449 2.28 -45.42 18.67
C TRP A 449 2.81 -43.99 18.49
N SER A 450 2.11 -43.20 17.67
CA SER A 450 2.35 -41.77 17.49
C SER A 450 1.02 -41.03 17.53
N VAL A 451 1.03 -39.80 18.04
CA VAL A 451 -0.14 -38.91 18.10
C VAL A 451 0.25 -37.49 17.76
N SER A 452 -0.66 -36.76 17.12
CA SER A 452 -0.54 -35.32 16.89
C SER A 452 -1.91 -34.66 17.01
N LEU A 453 -1.95 -33.48 17.63
CA LEU A 453 -3.17 -32.73 17.89
C LEU A 453 -3.06 -31.36 17.22
N SER A 454 -4.14 -30.88 16.60
CA SER A 454 -4.24 -29.50 16.09
C SER A 454 -4.13 -28.49 17.25
N SER A 455 -3.80 -27.24 16.93
CA SER A 455 -3.54 -26.21 17.94
C SER A 455 -4.78 -25.85 18.75
N ASP A 456 -5.97 -25.96 18.17
CA ASP A 456 -7.26 -25.73 18.82
C ASP A 456 -7.75 -26.98 19.60
N GLY A 457 -7.05 -28.10 19.48
CA GLY A 457 -7.40 -29.37 20.12
C GLY A 457 -8.56 -30.13 19.49
N SER A 458 -9.06 -29.71 18.32
CA SER A 458 -10.23 -30.31 17.68
C SER A 458 -9.90 -31.50 16.79
N THR A 459 -8.69 -31.62 16.25
CA THR A 459 -8.29 -32.68 15.32
C THR A 459 -7.12 -33.49 15.88
N LEU A 460 -7.24 -34.82 15.89
CA LEU A 460 -6.26 -35.75 16.45
C LEU A 460 -5.89 -36.82 15.43
N ALA A 461 -4.62 -36.93 15.06
CA ALA A 461 -4.07 -38.01 14.25
C ALA A 461 -3.43 -39.08 15.15
N ILE A 462 -3.65 -40.36 14.84
CA ILE A 462 -3.17 -41.52 15.61
C ILE A 462 -2.55 -42.54 14.66
N GLY A 463 -1.25 -42.80 14.82
CA GLY A 463 -0.54 -43.84 14.07
C GLY A 463 -0.63 -45.22 14.75
N ALA A 464 -0.70 -46.26 13.93
CA ALA A 464 -0.72 -47.66 14.37
C ALA A 464 0.15 -48.51 13.43
N ILE A 465 1.42 -48.68 13.80
CA ILE A 465 2.46 -49.26 12.93
C ILE A 465 2.28 -50.74 12.61
N GLY A 466 1.51 -51.47 13.42
CA GLY A 466 1.31 -52.92 13.27
C GLY A 466 0.05 -53.29 12.49
N ASN A 467 -0.73 -52.31 12.04
CA ASN A 467 -1.97 -52.59 11.33
C ASN A 467 -1.72 -53.26 9.98
N ASP A 468 -2.64 -54.16 9.62
CA ASP A 468 -2.52 -55.07 8.48
C ASP A 468 -3.34 -54.65 7.23
N GLY A 469 -3.88 -53.43 7.17
CA GLY A 469 -4.85 -52.98 6.17
C GLY A 469 -4.45 -53.25 4.71
N ASN A 470 -3.17 -53.04 4.36
CA ASN A 470 -2.62 -53.27 3.02
C ASN A 470 -1.47 -54.30 2.99
N GLY A 471 -1.34 -55.11 4.04
CA GLY A 471 -0.27 -56.10 4.18
C GLY A 471 0.19 -56.18 5.64
N SER A 472 0.86 -57.28 6.01
CA SER A 472 1.20 -57.47 7.42
C SER A 472 2.11 -56.35 7.95
N ASN A 473 1.73 -55.68 9.04
CA ASN A 473 2.41 -54.52 9.59
C ASN A 473 2.69 -53.43 8.53
N SER A 474 1.78 -53.21 7.57
CA SER A 474 1.87 -52.05 6.67
C SER A 474 1.74 -50.74 7.45
N GLY A 475 1.03 -50.79 8.57
CA GLY A 475 0.67 -49.65 9.38
C GLY A 475 -0.46 -48.84 8.76
N HIS A 476 -1.05 -47.94 9.54
CA HIS A 476 -2.01 -46.94 9.07
C HIS A 476 -2.06 -45.75 10.04
N VAL A 477 -2.75 -44.69 9.64
CA VAL A 477 -3.11 -43.55 10.48
C VAL A 477 -4.61 -43.31 10.43
N ARG A 478 -5.20 -43.05 11.60
CA ARG A 478 -6.59 -42.59 11.72
C ARG A 478 -6.61 -41.19 12.27
N VAL A 479 -7.50 -40.35 11.73
CA VAL A 479 -7.69 -38.97 12.18
C VAL A 479 -9.08 -38.85 12.76
N PHE A 480 -9.23 -38.11 13.86
CA PHE A 480 -10.48 -37.90 14.57
C PHE A 480 -10.73 -36.41 14.76
N GLU A 481 -11.98 -36.00 14.64
CA GLU A 481 -12.47 -34.67 14.99
C GLU A 481 -13.25 -34.77 16.31
N TYR A 482 -13.02 -33.81 17.20
CA TYR A 482 -13.75 -33.65 18.43
C TYR A 482 -14.87 -32.64 18.23
N ASP A 483 -16.10 -33.16 18.18
CA ASP A 483 -17.31 -32.35 18.12
C ASP A 483 -18.31 -32.80 19.20
N ASN A 484 -18.98 -31.82 19.81
CA ASN A 484 -20.08 -32.04 20.75
C ASN A 484 -19.82 -33.07 21.87
N GLY A 485 -18.58 -33.14 22.38
CA GLY A 485 -18.22 -34.05 23.46
C GLY A 485 -17.77 -35.44 23.01
N THR A 486 -17.62 -35.67 21.71
CA THR A 486 -17.30 -36.98 21.13
C THR A 486 -16.17 -36.88 20.11
N TRP A 487 -15.29 -37.87 20.10
CA TRP A 487 -14.31 -38.07 19.03
C TRP A 487 -14.94 -38.92 17.94
N THR A 488 -15.00 -38.39 16.71
CA THR A 488 -15.50 -39.08 15.53
C THR A 488 -14.42 -39.13 14.47
N GLN A 489 -14.26 -40.28 13.81
CA GLN A 489 -13.23 -40.42 12.78
C GLN A 489 -13.50 -39.47 11.61
N LEU A 490 -12.47 -38.72 11.23
CA LEU A 490 -12.46 -37.70 10.20
C LEU A 490 -11.85 -38.28 8.92
N GLY A 491 -12.72 -38.77 8.02
CA GLY A 491 -12.31 -39.44 6.78
C GLY A 491 -12.08 -40.95 6.94
N ALA A 492 -11.63 -41.60 5.87
CA ALA A 492 -11.22 -43.01 5.90
C ALA A 492 -9.82 -43.17 6.52
N ASP A 493 -9.47 -44.41 6.86
CA ASP A 493 -8.12 -44.78 7.26
C ASP A 493 -7.10 -44.41 6.18
N ILE A 494 -5.93 -43.92 6.60
CA ILE A 494 -4.79 -43.69 5.71
C ILE A 494 -3.85 -44.88 5.86
N ASP A 495 -4.08 -45.90 5.03
CA ASP A 495 -3.32 -47.13 5.08
C ASP A 495 -1.89 -46.97 4.53
N GLY A 496 -0.95 -47.72 5.13
CA GLY A 496 0.38 -47.94 4.58
C GLY A 496 0.35 -48.64 3.22
N GLU A 497 1.48 -48.67 2.53
CA GLU A 497 1.53 -49.08 1.11
C GLU A 497 1.92 -50.54 0.91
N ALA A 498 2.89 -51.02 1.68
CA ALA A 498 3.37 -52.38 1.59
C ALA A 498 3.60 -53.04 2.95
N LEU A 499 3.80 -54.36 2.92
CA LEU A 499 4.07 -55.19 4.09
C LEU A 499 5.35 -54.72 4.80
N GLY A 500 5.23 -54.44 6.10
CA GLY A 500 6.37 -54.12 6.97
C GLY A 500 6.85 -52.67 6.94
N ASP A 501 6.18 -51.78 6.21
CA ASP A 501 6.58 -50.37 6.06
C ASP A 501 6.40 -49.55 7.34
N GLU A 502 5.58 -50.03 8.28
CA GLU A 502 5.29 -49.38 9.57
C GLU A 502 4.78 -47.92 9.42
N SER A 503 3.88 -47.67 8.46
CA SER A 503 3.25 -46.34 8.30
C SER A 503 2.54 -45.89 9.57
N GLY A 504 2.62 -44.60 9.89
CA GLY A 504 2.19 -44.05 11.18
C GLY A 504 3.26 -44.14 12.27
N ARG A 505 4.52 -44.40 11.90
CA ARG A 505 5.67 -44.40 12.82
C ARG A 505 5.85 -43.06 13.52
N SER A 506 5.60 -41.98 12.78
CA SER A 506 5.55 -40.60 13.25
C SER A 506 4.43 -39.87 12.49
N VAL A 507 3.74 -38.95 13.18
CA VAL A 507 2.66 -38.14 12.61
C VAL A 507 2.80 -36.69 13.07
N SER A 508 2.46 -35.74 12.20
CA SER A 508 2.38 -34.31 12.55
C SER A 508 1.22 -33.67 11.81
N LEU A 509 0.34 -32.97 12.52
CA LEU A 509 -0.70 -32.12 11.95
C LEU A 509 -0.22 -30.67 11.81
N SER A 510 -0.80 -29.92 10.86
CA SER A 510 -0.82 -28.46 10.85
C SER A 510 -1.66 -27.91 12.02
N SER A 511 -1.53 -26.61 12.28
CA SER A 511 -2.21 -25.97 13.41
C SER A 511 -3.73 -26.02 13.30
N ASP A 512 -4.27 -25.93 12.08
CA ASP A 512 -5.70 -26.05 11.77
C ASP A 512 -6.16 -27.50 11.58
N GLY A 513 -5.25 -28.48 11.66
CA GLY A 513 -5.55 -29.90 11.46
C GLY A 513 -5.82 -30.33 10.02
N SER A 514 -5.65 -29.45 9.02
CA SER A 514 -5.99 -29.75 7.62
C SER A 514 -4.89 -30.51 6.86
N ILE A 515 -3.62 -30.40 7.29
CA ILE A 515 -2.47 -31.07 6.67
C ILE A 515 -1.87 -32.07 7.66
N LEU A 516 -1.54 -33.26 7.20
CA LEU A 516 -0.99 -34.36 7.99
C LEU A 516 0.23 -34.97 7.31
N ALA A 517 1.39 -34.95 7.96
CA ALA A 517 2.57 -35.69 7.55
C ALA A 517 2.66 -37.04 8.28
N ILE A 518 3.00 -38.11 7.57
CA ILE A 518 3.06 -39.49 8.07
C ILE A 518 4.39 -40.12 7.66
N GLY A 519 5.20 -40.52 8.64
CA GLY A 519 6.43 -41.25 8.41
C GLY A 519 6.25 -42.77 8.41
N ALA A 520 6.93 -43.44 7.48
CA ALA A 520 7.01 -44.90 7.34
C ALA A 520 8.49 -45.30 7.24
N ASN A 521 9.15 -45.44 8.39
CA ASN A 521 10.62 -45.52 8.42
C ASN A 521 11.20 -46.88 7.99
N ARG A 522 10.33 -47.87 7.71
CA ARG A 522 10.74 -49.17 7.18
C ARG A 522 10.39 -49.39 5.73
N ASN A 523 9.81 -48.39 5.06
CA ASN A 523 9.50 -48.53 3.66
C ASN A 523 10.77 -48.77 2.82
N ASP A 524 10.60 -49.61 1.79
CA ASP A 524 11.68 -50.18 0.99
C ASP A 524 11.84 -49.52 -0.40
N GLU A 525 11.08 -48.49 -0.76
CA GLU A 525 10.96 -48.00 -2.15
C GLU A 525 12.30 -47.55 -2.76
N ASN A 526 13.11 -46.83 -2.00
CA ASN A 526 14.46 -46.40 -2.43
C ASN A 526 15.60 -47.22 -1.78
N GLY A 527 15.31 -48.47 -1.39
CA GLY A 527 16.24 -49.39 -0.74
C GLY A 527 15.68 -49.92 0.59
N SER A 528 16.19 -51.07 1.05
CA SER A 528 15.58 -51.74 2.21
C SER A 528 15.62 -50.88 3.47
N ASN A 529 14.47 -50.61 4.09
CA ASN A 529 14.29 -49.71 5.22
C ASN A 529 14.94 -48.33 4.99
N SER A 530 14.87 -47.82 3.76
CA SER A 530 15.26 -46.43 3.46
C SER A 530 14.29 -45.45 4.10
N GLY A 531 13.03 -45.86 4.23
CA GLY A 531 11.93 -45.10 4.80
C GLY A 531 11.42 -44.00 3.87
N HIS A 532 10.23 -43.49 4.11
CA HIS A 532 9.70 -42.32 3.41
C HIS A 532 8.72 -41.53 4.29
N VAL A 533 8.28 -40.37 3.78
CA VAL A 533 7.18 -39.58 4.36
C VAL A 533 6.14 -39.24 3.29
N ARG A 534 4.86 -39.40 3.64
CA ARG A 534 3.72 -38.94 2.83
C ARG A 534 3.00 -37.81 3.54
N VAL A 535 2.46 -36.87 2.78
CA VAL A 535 1.72 -35.74 3.33
C VAL A 535 0.34 -35.67 2.69
N PHE A 536 -0.69 -35.49 3.51
CA PHE A 536 -2.08 -35.49 3.10
C PHE A 536 -2.75 -34.18 3.48
N GLU A 537 -3.67 -33.72 2.63
CA GLU A 537 -4.58 -32.62 2.89
C GLU A 537 -6.01 -33.16 3.03
N TYR A 538 -6.73 -32.71 4.06
CA TYR A 538 -8.14 -33.01 4.24
C TYR A 538 -8.99 -32.06 3.41
N TYR A 539 -9.58 -32.58 2.35
CA TYR A 539 -10.44 -31.81 1.45
C TYR A 539 -11.73 -32.55 1.12
N SER A 540 -12.86 -31.83 1.15
CA SER A 540 -14.18 -32.33 0.72
C SER A 540 -14.54 -33.72 1.29
N THR A 541 -14.21 -33.96 2.57
CA THR A 541 -14.45 -35.20 3.35
C THR A 541 -13.40 -36.32 3.24
N SER A 542 -12.31 -36.13 2.51
CA SER A 542 -11.27 -37.15 2.31
C SER A 542 -9.86 -36.62 2.51
N TRP A 543 -8.99 -37.46 3.07
CA TRP A 543 -7.54 -37.25 3.07
C TRP A 543 -6.98 -37.58 1.69
N THR A 544 -6.40 -36.58 1.03
CA THR A 544 -5.79 -36.72 -0.30
C THR A 544 -4.31 -36.41 -0.18
N GLN A 545 -3.45 -37.27 -0.72
CA GLN A 545 -2.02 -37.02 -0.71
C GLN A 545 -1.67 -35.78 -1.53
N ILE A 546 -0.80 -34.93 -0.99
CA ILE A 546 -0.29 -33.72 -1.64
C ILE A 546 1.19 -33.85 -1.96
N GLY A 547 1.52 -33.76 -3.25
CA GLY A 547 2.86 -34.02 -3.77
C GLY A 547 3.20 -35.51 -3.85
N SER A 548 4.37 -35.81 -4.40
CA SER A 548 4.95 -37.16 -4.41
C SER A 548 5.44 -37.56 -3.02
N ASP A 549 5.68 -38.87 -2.84
CA ASP A 549 6.36 -39.41 -1.66
C ASP A 549 7.74 -38.76 -1.48
N ILE A 550 8.12 -38.57 -0.21
CA ILE A 550 9.44 -38.05 0.14
C ILE A 550 10.30 -39.22 0.59
N ASP A 551 10.97 -39.84 -0.38
CA ASP A 551 11.78 -41.04 -0.14
C ASP A 551 13.07 -40.74 0.62
N GLY A 552 13.42 -41.68 1.50
CA GLY A 552 14.74 -41.78 2.12
C GLY A 552 15.83 -42.04 1.08
N GLU A 553 17.07 -41.83 1.46
CA GLU A 553 18.18 -41.77 0.50
C GLU A 553 18.83 -43.12 0.21
N ALA A 554 19.06 -43.92 1.25
CA ALA A 554 19.72 -45.20 1.15
C ALA A 554 19.10 -46.24 2.08
N ALA A 555 19.38 -47.51 1.78
CA ALA A 555 18.93 -48.63 2.59
C ALA A 555 19.45 -48.53 4.03
N GLY A 556 18.54 -48.60 5.00
CA GLY A 556 18.88 -48.55 6.42
C GLY A 556 19.00 -47.15 7.02
N ASP A 557 18.57 -46.10 6.31
CA ASP A 557 18.57 -44.72 6.82
C ASP A 557 17.38 -44.42 7.75
N TYR A 558 16.27 -45.13 7.58
CA TYR A 558 15.04 -44.98 8.36
C TYR A 558 14.47 -43.54 8.31
N SER A 559 14.41 -42.95 7.12
CA SER A 559 13.75 -41.66 6.89
C SER A 559 12.28 -41.69 7.32
N GLY A 560 11.77 -40.60 7.89
CA GLY A 560 10.42 -40.57 8.45
C GLY A 560 10.31 -41.17 9.86
N SER A 561 11.45 -41.42 10.53
CA SER A 561 11.43 -41.84 11.93
C SER A 561 10.89 -40.76 12.88
N SER A 562 11.10 -39.49 12.52
CA SER A 562 10.44 -38.34 13.14
C SER A 562 10.06 -37.32 12.08
N VAL A 563 8.89 -36.69 12.24
CA VAL A 563 8.39 -35.63 11.36
C VAL A 563 7.85 -34.48 12.18
N SER A 564 7.96 -33.25 11.66
CA SER A 564 7.34 -32.06 12.23
C SER A 564 6.91 -31.13 11.12
N LEU A 565 5.65 -30.69 11.13
CA LEU A 565 5.13 -29.64 10.26
C LEU A 565 5.22 -28.26 10.94
N SER A 566 5.30 -27.20 10.12
CA SER A 566 4.95 -25.84 10.53
C SER A 566 3.44 -25.69 10.73
N SER A 567 3.03 -24.59 11.38
CA SER A 567 1.64 -24.27 11.66
C SER A 567 0.77 -24.19 10.39
N ASP A 568 1.33 -23.66 9.30
CA ASP A 568 0.67 -23.59 7.99
C ASP A 568 0.70 -24.91 7.20
N GLY A 569 1.39 -25.94 7.71
CA GLY A 569 1.50 -27.25 7.06
C GLY A 569 2.42 -27.30 5.83
N PHE A 570 3.08 -26.21 5.44
CA PHE A 570 3.85 -26.14 4.18
C PHE A 570 5.37 -26.25 4.35
N THR A 571 5.88 -26.33 5.58
CA THR A 571 7.27 -26.67 5.88
C THR A 571 7.32 -27.93 6.71
N LEU A 572 8.16 -28.89 6.31
CA LEU A 572 8.24 -30.22 6.90
C LEU A 572 9.69 -30.56 7.22
N ALA A 573 9.97 -30.94 8.46
CA ALA A 573 11.24 -31.53 8.86
C ALA A 573 11.11 -33.05 8.99
N ILE A 574 12.10 -33.78 8.49
CA ILE A 574 12.12 -35.25 8.46
C ILE A 574 13.46 -35.72 9.01
N GLY A 575 13.43 -36.53 10.07
CA GLY A 575 14.60 -37.18 10.63
C GLY A 575 14.80 -38.60 10.10
N ALA A 576 16.05 -38.92 9.76
CA ALA A 576 16.51 -40.24 9.38
C ALA A 576 17.66 -40.64 10.31
N LEU A 577 17.31 -41.26 11.43
CA LEU A 577 18.22 -41.40 12.57
C LEU A 577 19.41 -42.33 12.33
N TYR A 578 19.41 -43.10 11.25
CA TYR A 578 20.48 -44.05 10.92
C TYR A 578 21.24 -43.73 9.65
N ASN A 579 21.01 -42.57 9.05
CA ASN A 579 21.79 -42.16 7.89
C ASN A 579 23.28 -42.01 8.19
N ASP A 580 24.09 -42.34 7.19
CA ASP A 580 25.54 -42.48 7.30
C ASP A 580 26.33 -41.25 6.81
N GLY A 581 25.69 -40.12 6.51
CA GLY A 581 26.28 -38.95 5.82
C GLY A 581 27.61 -38.45 6.42
N ASN A 582 27.71 -38.42 7.76
CA ASN A 582 28.93 -38.04 8.50
C ASN A 582 29.53 -39.19 9.34
N GLY A 583 29.24 -40.43 8.97
CA GLY A 583 29.68 -41.64 9.65
C GLY A 583 28.52 -42.56 9.98
N ASN A 584 28.81 -43.84 10.21
CA ASN A 584 27.77 -44.85 10.40
C ASN A 584 26.77 -44.44 11.49
N TYR A 585 25.48 -44.46 11.19
CA TYR A 585 24.42 -44.11 12.14
C TYR A 585 24.58 -42.72 12.77
N ALA A 586 25.24 -41.77 12.10
CA ALA A 586 25.31 -40.39 12.56
C ALA A 586 23.91 -39.75 12.58
N GLY A 587 23.05 -40.18 11.65
CA GLY A 587 21.72 -39.66 11.41
C GLY A 587 21.76 -38.29 10.74
N HIS A 588 20.64 -37.88 10.15
CA HIS A 588 20.48 -36.53 9.60
C HIS A 588 19.03 -36.07 9.64
N VAL A 589 18.84 -34.80 9.30
CA VAL A 589 17.53 -34.20 9.10
C VAL A 589 17.49 -33.47 7.77
N ARG A 590 16.35 -33.60 7.07
CA ARG A 590 16.00 -32.79 5.91
C ARG A 590 14.81 -31.91 6.21
N VAL A 591 14.84 -30.71 5.64
CA VAL A 591 13.69 -29.80 5.66
C VAL A 591 13.18 -29.67 4.24
N TYR A 592 11.87 -29.69 4.06
CA TYR A 592 11.18 -29.54 2.79
C TYR A 592 10.17 -28.40 2.90
N ARG A 593 9.91 -27.74 1.77
CA ARG A 593 8.84 -26.79 1.60
C ARG A 593 7.94 -27.21 0.45
N TYR A 594 6.63 -27.20 0.68
CA TYR A 594 5.66 -27.48 -0.37
C TYR A 594 5.49 -26.24 -1.24
N LEU A 595 5.87 -26.34 -2.51
CA LEU A 595 5.82 -25.27 -3.50
C LEU A 595 5.36 -25.86 -4.83
N TYR A 596 4.43 -25.19 -5.52
CA TYR A 596 3.98 -25.58 -6.86
C TYR A 596 3.52 -27.04 -6.96
N ALA A 597 2.74 -27.48 -5.97
CA ALA A 597 2.24 -28.85 -5.84
C ALA A 597 3.31 -29.94 -5.60
N ALA A 598 4.54 -29.58 -5.19
CA ALA A 598 5.63 -30.52 -4.92
C ALA A 598 6.41 -30.18 -3.64
N TRP A 599 6.89 -31.20 -2.94
CA TRP A 599 7.81 -31.05 -1.81
C TRP A 599 9.23 -30.83 -2.32
N THR A 600 9.77 -29.63 -2.08
CA THR A 600 11.13 -29.26 -2.49
C THR A 600 12.02 -29.17 -1.26
N ARG A 601 13.18 -29.86 -1.27
CA ARG A 601 14.14 -29.79 -0.16
C ARG A 601 14.66 -28.36 0.02
N LEU A 602 14.58 -27.87 1.25
CA LEU A 602 15.08 -26.57 1.68
C LEU A 602 16.50 -26.71 2.22
N GLY A 603 17.48 -26.24 1.45
CA GLY A 603 18.88 -26.25 1.85
C GLY A 603 19.58 -27.61 1.73
N ARG A 604 20.72 -27.72 2.43
CA ARG A 604 21.51 -28.96 2.53
C ARG A 604 21.01 -29.80 3.70
N ASP A 605 21.38 -31.06 3.69
CA ASP A 605 21.10 -31.98 4.79
C ASP A 605 21.79 -31.50 6.08
N ILE A 606 21.11 -31.68 7.20
CA ILE A 606 21.63 -31.36 8.53
C ILE A 606 22.13 -32.65 9.16
N ASP A 607 23.39 -32.97 8.87
CA ASP A 607 24.01 -34.22 9.30
C ASP A 607 24.38 -34.22 10.79
N GLY A 608 24.32 -35.40 11.39
CA GLY A 608 24.91 -35.71 12.69
C GLY A 608 26.41 -35.41 12.71
N GLU A 609 26.96 -35.24 13.91
CA GLU A 609 28.34 -34.76 14.08
C GLU A 609 29.34 -35.91 14.14
N ALA A 610 28.92 -37.06 14.64
CA ALA A 610 29.75 -38.24 14.78
C ALA A 610 28.97 -39.56 14.59
N LEU A 611 29.73 -40.65 14.43
CA LEU A 611 29.23 -42.02 14.33
C LEU A 611 28.35 -42.37 15.54
N GLY A 612 27.15 -42.88 15.26
CA GLY A 612 26.23 -43.40 16.27
C GLY A 612 25.46 -42.33 17.05
N ASP A 613 25.55 -41.05 16.69
CA ASP A 613 24.85 -39.95 17.37
C ASP A 613 23.32 -40.07 17.28
N GLU A 614 22.81 -40.73 16.23
CA GLU A 614 21.40 -40.83 15.89
C GLU A 614 20.70 -39.46 15.80
N SER A 615 21.33 -38.50 15.12
CA SER A 615 20.73 -37.18 14.87
C SER A 615 19.46 -37.32 14.02
N GLY A 616 18.43 -36.54 14.34
CA GLY A 616 17.11 -36.71 13.72
C GLY A 616 16.25 -37.78 14.39
N TYR A 617 16.67 -38.31 15.54
CA TYR A 617 15.81 -39.15 16.39
C TYR A 617 14.49 -38.45 16.75
N SER A 618 14.54 -37.14 16.99
CA SER A 618 13.36 -36.29 17.17
C SER A 618 13.60 -34.93 16.52
N VAL A 619 12.58 -34.40 15.85
CA VAL A 619 12.60 -33.06 15.24
C VAL A 619 11.41 -32.24 15.72
N SER A 620 11.57 -30.92 15.79
CA SER A 620 10.48 -29.98 16.09
C SER A 620 10.72 -28.68 15.34
N LEU A 621 9.74 -28.27 14.54
CA LEU A 621 9.71 -26.96 13.89
C LEU A 621 8.99 -25.92 14.75
N SER A 622 9.42 -24.67 14.63
CA SER A 622 8.63 -23.53 15.08
C SER A 622 7.35 -23.38 14.25
N SER A 623 6.37 -22.68 14.80
CA SER A 623 5.08 -22.42 14.15
C SER A 623 5.22 -21.83 12.74
N ASP A 624 6.16 -20.90 12.54
CA ASP A 624 6.44 -20.29 11.23
C ASP A 624 7.36 -21.13 10.32
N GLY A 625 7.84 -22.28 10.79
CA GLY A 625 8.75 -23.17 10.06
C GLY A 625 10.17 -22.64 9.90
N THR A 626 10.55 -21.53 10.56
CA THR A 626 11.87 -20.89 10.37
C THR A 626 12.93 -21.35 11.36
N ILE A 627 12.57 -22.11 12.39
CA ILE A 627 13.50 -22.64 13.39
C ILE A 627 13.23 -24.13 13.57
N ILE A 628 14.29 -24.94 13.60
CA ILE A 628 14.20 -26.37 13.85
C ILE A 628 15.07 -26.76 15.04
N ALA A 629 14.55 -27.58 15.94
CA ALA A 629 15.30 -28.29 16.96
C ALA A 629 15.46 -29.77 16.59
N ILE A 630 16.67 -30.31 16.74
CA ILE A 630 17.04 -31.67 16.35
C ILE A 630 17.70 -32.37 17.54
N GLY A 631 17.13 -33.50 17.95
CA GLY A 631 17.69 -34.36 18.99
C GLY A 631 18.63 -35.42 18.42
N ALA A 632 19.75 -35.65 19.10
CA ALA A 632 20.70 -36.74 18.86
C ALA A 632 20.95 -37.45 20.19
N LYS A 633 20.14 -38.48 20.47
CA LYS A 633 20.05 -39.05 21.83
C LYS A 633 21.29 -39.82 22.29
N ASN A 634 22.12 -40.28 21.36
CA ASN A 634 23.33 -41.06 21.66
C ASN A 634 24.63 -40.26 21.46
N ASN A 635 24.53 -38.97 21.14
CA ASN A 635 25.74 -38.16 20.99
C ASN A 635 26.58 -38.17 22.27
N SER A 636 27.90 -38.26 22.09
CA SER A 636 28.84 -38.50 23.17
C SER A 636 29.79 -37.34 23.49
N GLU A 637 29.58 -36.14 22.92
CA GLU A 637 30.50 -35.00 23.11
C GLU A 637 30.62 -34.56 24.59
N SER A 638 29.52 -34.63 25.35
CA SER A 638 29.46 -34.25 26.76
C SER A 638 29.55 -35.43 27.74
N GLY A 639 29.78 -36.65 27.25
CA GLY A 639 29.80 -37.90 28.01
C GLY A 639 29.17 -39.05 27.21
N SER A 640 29.53 -40.30 27.49
CA SER A 640 29.02 -41.47 26.75
C SER A 640 27.49 -41.47 26.70
N ASP A 641 26.95 -41.41 25.48
CA ASP A 641 25.50 -41.38 25.19
C ASP A 641 24.73 -40.34 26.02
N ALA A 642 25.37 -39.20 26.35
CA ALA A 642 24.73 -38.12 27.10
C ALA A 642 23.64 -37.42 26.27
N GLY A 643 23.74 -37.50 24.94
CA GLY A 643 22.86 -36.86 23.98
C GLY A 643 23.06 -35.34 23.92
N HIS A 644 22.51 -34.73 22.87
CA HIS A 644 22.38 -33.27 22.78
C HIS A 644 21.25 -32.87 21.84
N VAL A 645 20.95 -31.57 21.80
CA VAL A 645 19.99 -30.95 20.90
C VAL A 645 20.65 -29.78 20.19
N ARG A 646 20.49 -29.71 18.86
CA ARG A 646 20.94 -28.58 18.04
C ARG A 646 19.74 -27.81 17.51
N VAL A 647 19.87 -26.49 17.38
CA VAL A 647 18.82 -25.61 16.90
C VAL A 647 19.35 -24.81 15.71
N TYR A 648 18.58 -24.80 14.62
CA TYR A 648 18.93 -24.14 13.36
C TYR A 648 17.85 -23.13 12.97
N ARG A 649 18.23 -22.17 12.12
CA ARG A 649 17.35 -21.21 11.46
C ARG A 649 17.56 -21.27 9.96
#